data_AF-J3YSS0-F1
#
_entry.id   AF-J3YSS0-F1
#
_cell.length_a   1.000
_cell.length_b   1.000
_cell.length_c   1.000
_cell.angle_alpha   90.00
_cell.angle_beta   90.00
_cell.angle_gamma   90.00
#
_symmetry.space_group_name_H-M   'P 1'
#
loop_
_entity.id
_entity.type
_entity.pdbx_description
1 polymer ?
#
loop_
_entity_poly.entity_id
_entity_poly.type
_entity_poly.pdbx_seq_one_letter_code
_entity_poly.pdbx_strand_id
1 'polypeptide(L)'
;MRIKNLISFISLGIITTAVPFSAILNNNKSKVDHSKDLPSNQNSVLVNNNVEIAKQAKDVSEESFVESNNSLYDFENNDYYDGFITFNGNVSIYDKNSILELIKKQPQVLDAKKSLALDNYYLVNFFFRKGSNDKERFDSFLKKYDLIGDFYIIDENKNDKNDLENNAIFNRNHTINNSSEKYENKYNRNFSSNGYTDDERNKAIAFTRNQITYGREKRIGVAVLEVGESYDMRKALIDANDSYYFNPKVTNVWNRFDPYVFAIFPIWPLHGQHATEVGSVISGTNGVNPYHDLYGVKVNTEDFHAINGLGAARSGLENEIAYIKGLNNVKVVNNSWAKKVSWNNNPNLFKYNYYSRYLDLLTANENEMIYVFAAGNEGNNKNEKFRHLYAYQLSYNSIIVGSNTNYGYRSSFTTLGSDTHSPFILANGSEYPFYKGAGYGTSFASPFVSGVLANTLHQYREKYKLGINSIIAKAVLGVSSSDVSGYPNTNQAGLHRDYGVGLLDYKKINSAFNNLNYIRWNHSSQVILNNRWTHKNGGDGSLIVKSVPLKKGDKLRIGLSWLFKPSNSISYNNNNKENADLTTTIDFTDQDFNLYLKKDGKVIYFSKTKNNFEFIKYGVVEDGNYEIVVSKYTQILPNYSDTQLALSWTVE
;
A
#
# COMPACT_ATOMS: atom_id res chain seq x y z
N MET A 1 60.81 -30.11 3.66
CA MET A 1 60.12 -29.23 4.64
C MET A 1 58.65 -29.06 4.22
N ARG A 2 57.75 -28.64 5.12
CA ARG A 2 56.38 -28.20 4.78
C ARG A 2 56.45 -26.76 4.18
N ILE A 3 55.46 -26.16 3.51
CA ILE A 3 54.01 -26.05 3.80
C ILE A 3 53.15 -26.01 2.51
N LYS A 4 51.86 -26.37 2.67
CA LYS A 4 50.76 -26.41 1.69
C LYS A 4 50.38 -25.04 1.11
N ASN A 5 49.61 -25.03 0.02
CA ASN A 5 48.30 -24.37 0.02
C ASN A 5 47.31 -25.07 -0.91
N LEU A 6 46.01 -24.74 -0.82
CA LEU A 6 44.92 -25.57 -1.33
C LEU A 6 43.94 -24.78 -2.23
N ILE A 7 43.52 -25.42 -3.33
CA ILE A 7 42.23 -25.39 -4.03
C ILE A 7 41.32 -24.15 -3.85
N SER A 8 40.94 -23.56 -4.99
CA SER A 8 39.53 -23.23 -5.27
C SER A 8 39.19 -23.65 -6.70
N PHE A 9 38.04 -24.27 -6.90
CA PHE A 9 37.51 -24.69 -8.20
C PHE A 9 36.08 -24.14 -8.32
N ILE A 10 35.76 -23.51 -9.45
CA ILE A 10 34.37 -23.18 -9.84
C ILE A 10 34.12 -23.88 -11.18
N SER A 11 33.32 -24.94 -11.15
CA SER A 11 32.94 -25.70 -12.34
C SER A 11 31.58 -25.25 -12.86
N LEU A 12 31.57 -24.58 -14.02
CA LEU A 12 30.36 -24.38 -14.81
C LEU A 12 29.94 -25.72 -15.43
N GLY A 13 28.75 -26.22 -15.08
CA GLY A 13 28.20 -27.47 -15.58
C GLY A 13 26.95 -27.25 -16.43
N ILE A 14 27.10 -27.24 -17.75
CA ILE A 14 25.99 -27.28 -18.72
C ILE A 14 25.80 -28.74 -19.15
N ILE A 15 24.65 -29.35 -18.86
CA ILE A 15 24.19 -30.59 -19.52
C ILE A 15 22.68 -30.48 -19.79
N THR A 16 22.28 -30.80 -21.01
CA THR A 16 20.89 -30.85 -21.47
C THR A 16 20.35 -32.29 -21.50
N THR A 17 19.03 -32.42 -21.35
CA THR A 17 18.16 -33.50 -21.88
C THR A 17 18.58 -34.97 -21.77
N ALA A 18 17.79 -35.78 -21.05
CA ALA A 18 17.10 -36.95 -21.63
C ALA A 18 16.11 -37.59 -20.62
N VAL A 19 14.98 -38.12 -21.13
CA VAL A 19 14.10 -39.05 -20.41
C VAL A 19 14.13 -40.40 -21.14
N PRO A 20 14.50 -41.51 -20.49
CA PRO A 20 14.33 -42.85 -21.06
C PRO A 20 12.99 -43.47 -20.63
N PHE A 21 12.25 -44.03 -21.58
CA PHE A 21 10.99 -44.75 -21.33
C PHE A 21 11.18 -46.23 -21.69
N SER A 22 11.22 -47.12 -20.68
CA SER A 22 11.10 -48.57 -20.88
C SER A 22 10.94 -49.32 -19.54
N ALA A 23 10.41 -50.53 -19.47
CA ALA A 23 9.26 -51.14 -20.17
C ALA A 23 8.94 -52.49 -19.48
N ILE A 24 7.67 -52.71 -19.12
CA ILE A 24 7.00 -54.02 -19.01
C ILE A 24 7.72 -55.15 -18.22
N LEU A 25 7.12 -55.55 -17.10
CA LEU A 25 6.88 -56.98 -16.85
C LEU A 25 5.52 -57.17 -16.18
N ASN A 26 4.83 -58.26 -16.53
CA ASN A 26 3.40 -58.45 -16.35
C ASN A 26 3.11 -59.75 -15.61
N ASN A 27 2.12 -59.79 -14.70
CA ASN A 27 1.51 -61.05 -14.30
C ASN A 27 0.08 -60.89 -13.76
N ASN A 28 -0.80 -61.82 -14.13
CA ASN A 28 -2.25 -61.76 -13.87
C ASN A 28 -2.70 -62.69 -12.73
N LYS A 29 -3.79 -62.33 -12.02
CA LYS A 29 -5.02 -63.15 -11.86
C LYS A 29 -6.10 -62.55 -10.91
N SER A 30 -7.33 -62.41 -11.46
CA SER A 30 -8.69 -62.68 -10.90
C SER A 30 -8.90 -62.91 -9.38
N LYS A 31 -10.00 -62.53 -8.70
CA LYS A 31 -11.45 -62.27 -9.02
C LYS A 31 -11.97 -61.10 -8.11
N VAL A 32 -12.99 -60.28 -8.39
CA VAL A 32 -14.42 -60.41 -8.82
C VAL A 32 -15.40 -60.89 -7.73
N ASP A 33 -16.16 -59.94 -7.15
CA ASP A 33 -17.64 -59.90 -6.92
C ASP A 33 -18.00 -58.53 -6.25
N HIS A 34 -18.84 -57.65 -6.83
CA HIS A 34 -20.31 -57.50 -6.68
C HIS A 34 -20.79 -56.98 -5.29
N SER A 35 -21.71 -56.00 -5.14
CA SER A 35 -22.62 -55.31 -6.10
C SER A 35 -23.24 -53.98 -5.55
N LYS A 36 -23.99 -53.26 -6.40
CA LYS A 36 -24.98 -52.15 -6.15
C LYS A 36 -24.46 -50.71 -5.96
N ASP A 37 -25.10 -49.64 -6.46
CA ASP A 37 -26.19 -49.49 -7.48
C ASP A 37 -26.05 -48.12 -8.21
N LEU A 38 -26.74 -47.95 -9.36
CA LEU A 38 -26.75 -46.78 -10.27
C LEU A 38 -28.09 -45.97 -10.16
N PRO A 39 -28.41 -44.88 -10.92
CA PRO A 39 -27.74 -44.28 -12.10
C PRO A 39 -27.69 -42.72 -12.14
N SER A 40 -27.04 -42.14 -13.17
CA SER A 40 -27.66 -41.14 -14.08
C SER A 40 -26.75 -40.76 -15.27
N ASN A 41 -27.36 -40.33 -16.38
CA ASN A 41 -26.75 -40.23 -17.71
C ASN A 41 -25.79 -39.05 -17.91
N GLN A 42 -24.76 -39.26 -18.73
CA GLN A 42 -24.24 -38.23 -19.65
C GLN A 42 -24.12 -38.81 -21.06
N ASN A 43 -24.72 -38.13 -22.04
CA ASN A 43 -24.54 -38.46 -23.46
C ASN A 43 -23.28 -37.75 -23.98
N SER A 44 -22.31 -38.53 -24.47
CA SER A 44 -21.20 -38.01 -25.26
C SER A 44 -21.56 -38.00 -26.75
N VAL A 45 -21.24 -36.91 -27.45
CA VAL A 45 -21.29 -36.83 -28.91
C VAL A 45 -19.87 -36.63 -29.42
N LEU A 46 -19.45 -37.46 -30.37
CA LEU A 46 -18.11 -37.40 -30.94
C LEU A 46 -17.96 -36.22 -31.90
N VAL A 47 -16.76 -35.63 -31.91
CA VAL A 47 -16.27 -34.80 -33.02
C VAL A 47 -14.87 -35.29 -33.38
N ASN A 48 -14.62 -35.52 -34.67
CA ASN A 48 -13.35 -36.07 -35.16
C ASN A 48 -12.23 -35.02 -35.13
N ASN A 49 -11.06 -35.41 -34.62
CA ASN A 49 -9.80 -34.73 -34.88
C ASN A 49 -9.03 -35.51 -35.96
N ASN A 50 -8.92 -34.95 -37.17
CA ASN A 50 -8.04 -35.44 -38.23
C ASN A 50 -7.65 -34.27 -39.17
N VAL A 51 -6.48 -33.68 -38.95
CA VAL A 51 -5.75 -32.86 -39.92
C VAL A 51 -4.27 -33.18 -39.76
N GLU A 52 -3.58 -33.46 -40.87
CA GLU A 52 -2.19 -33.93 -40.87
C GLU A 52 -1.19 -32.78 -40.68
N ILE A 53 -0.09 -33.05 -39.96
CA ILE A 53 1.03 -32.10 -39.81
C ILE A 53 2.13 -32.49 -40.82
N ALA A 54 2.15 -31.81 -41.96
CA ALA A 54 3.22 -31.96 -42.94
C ALA A 54 4.52 -31.32 -42.43
N LYS A 55 5.57 -32.13 -42.23
CA LYS A 55 6.92 -31.64 -41.96
C LYS A 55 7.60 -31.23 -43.26
N GLN A 56 8.13 -30.00 -43.32
CA GLN A 56 9.31 -29.71 -44.13
C GLN A 56 10.31 -28.93 -43.27
N ALA A 57 11.55 -29.41 -43.23
CA ALA A 57 12.70 -28.67 -42.74
C ALA A 57 13.49 -28.16 -43.94
N LYS A 58 14.19 -27.04 -43.77
CA LYS A 58 15.24 -26.60 -44.68
C LYS A 58 16.28 -25.80 -43.90
N ASP A 59 17.54 -26.00 -44.25
CA ASP A 59 18.68 -25.59 -43.43
C ASP A 59 19.05 -24.11 -43.51
N VAL A 60 19.92 -23.73 -42.58
CA VAL A 60 20.43 -22.39 -42.29
C VAL A 60 21.32 -21.84 -43.41
N SER A 61 21.28 -20.53 -43.59
CA SER A 61 22.43 -19.73 -44.06
C SER A 61 22.71 -18.62 -43.05
N GLU A 62 23.93 -18.54 -42.54
CA GLU A 62 24.37 -17.45 -41.67
C GLU A 62 24.64 -16.19 -42.50
N GLU A 63 24.04 -15.05 -42.15
CA GLU A 63 24.48 -13.76 -42.69
C GLU A 63 24.26 -12.60 -41.70
N SER A 64 25.33 -11.81 -41.50
CA SER A 64 25.42 -10.49 -40.84
C SER A 64 24.51 -10.15 -39.64
N PHE A 65 25.13 -9.93 -38.48
CA PHE A 65 24.63 -8.98 -37.48
C PHE A 65 24.42 -7.60 -38.14
N VAL A 66 23.21 -7.05 -38.04
CA VAL A 66 22.87 -5.67 -38.42
C VAL A 66 22.16 -5.00 -37.24
N GLU A 67 22.18 -3.67 -37.22
CA GLU A 67 21.97 -2.80 -36.07
C GLU A 67 20.57 -2.83 -35.43
N SER A 68 20.47 -2.20 -34.27
CA SER A 68 19.27 -2.11 -33.44
C SER A 68 18.08 -1.46 -34.15
N ASN A 69 17.00 -2.22 -34.36
CA ASN A 69 15.70 -1.70 -34.75
C ASN A 69 14.76 -1.60 -33.54
N ASN A 70 14.25 -0.40 -33.29
CA ASN A 70 13.39 -0.07 -32.14
C ASN A 70 11.89 -0.38 -32.42
N SER A 71 11.60 -1.41 -33.21
CA SER A 71 10.36 -1.53 -34.01
C SER A 71 9.43 -2.67 -33.54
N LEU A 72 9.00 -2.63 -32.27
CA LEU A 72 7.93 -3.53 -31.78
C LEU A 72 6.53 -2.90 -31.87
N TYR A 73 6.45 -1.56 -31.96
CA TYR A 73 5.22 -0.78 -31.93
C TYR A 73 5.10 0.09 -33.19
N ASP A 74 4.01 -0.08 -33.93
CA ASP A 74 3.60 0.76 -35.05
C ASP A 74 2.62 1.82 -34.50
N PHE A 75 3.19 2.84 -33.86
CA PHE A 75 2.44 3.98 -33.30
C PHE A 75 1.81 4.88 -34.39
N GLU A 76 2.19 4.72 -35.66
CA GLU A 76 1.55 5.44 -36.76
C GLU A 76 0.16 4.88 -37.03
N ASN A 77 0.01 3.56 -37.18
CA ASN A 77 -1.25 2.91 -37.54
C ASN A 77 -2.08 2.40 -36.35
N ASN A 78 -1.49 2.25 -35.16
CA ASN A 78 -2.17 1.70 -33.98
C ASN A 78 -2.17 2.65 -32.78
N ASP A 79 -3.21 2.54 -31.96
CA ASP A 79 -3.27 3.07 -30.60
C ASP A 79 -3.00 1.92 -29.62
N TYR A 80 -1.93 2.01 -28.82
CA TYR A 80 -1.53 0.96 -27.87
C TYR A 80 -1.99 1.29 -26.45
N TYR A 81 -2.32 0.26 -25.69
CA TYR A 81 -2.90 0.36 -24.36
C TYR A 81 -2.31 -0.66 -23.37
N ASP A 82 -2.10 -0.20 -22.15
CA ASP A 82 -1.78 -0.99 -20.96
C ASP A 82 -2.96 -0.92 -19.98
N GLY A 83 -3.22 -1.97 -19.20
CA GLY A 83 -4.13 -1.84 -18.07
C GLY A 83 -4.54 -3.14 -17.38
N PHE A 84 -5.60 -3.05 -16.59
CA PHE A 84 -6.18 -4.17 -15.88
C PHE A 84 -7.49 -4.63 -16.53
N ILE A 85 -7.75 -5.94 -16.51
CA ILE A 85 -9.08 -6.53 -16.64
C ILE A 85 -9.46 -7.17 -15.31
N THR A 86 -10.72 -7.04 -14.90
CA THR A 86 -11.31 -7.77 -13.76
C THR A 86 -12.77 -8.13 -14.06
N PHE A 87 -13.44 -8.78 -13.13
CA PHE A 87 -14.87 -9.12 -13.24
C PHE A 87 -15.75 -8.02 -12.68
N ASN A 88 -16.87 -7.79 -13.36
CA ASN A 88 -17.90 -6.85 -12.95
C ASN A 88 -18.75 -7.44 -11.81
N GLY A 89 -19.06 -8.75 -11.88
CA GLY A 89 -19.75 -9.52 -10.85
C GLY A 89 -18.88 -10.52 -10.08
N ASN A 90 -19.53 -11.59 -9.58
CA ASN A 90 -18.91 -12.58 -8.70
C ASN A 90 -18.02 -13.59 -9.45
N VAL A 91 -16.70 -13.48 -9.22
CA VAL A 91 -15.64 -14.29 -9.85
C VAL A 91 -15.83 -15.81 -9.72
N SER A 92 -16.47 -16.29 -8.64
CA SER A 92 -16.69 -17.73 -8.39
C SER A 92 -17.50 -18.46 -9.47
N ILE A 93 -18.17 -17.71 -10.36
CA ILE A 93 -18.90 -18.24 -11.51
C ILE A 93 -17.95 -18.61 -12.67
N TYR A 94 -16.76 -17.99 -12.75
CA TYR A 94 -15.92 -18.00 -13.97
C TYR A 94 -14.46 -18.45 -13.79
N ASP A 95 -13.82 -18.33 -12.62
CA ASP A 95 -12.40 -18.67 -12.50
C ASP A 95 -12.13 -20.19 -12.40
N LYS A 96 -12.03 -20.81 -13.57
CA LYS A 96 -11.30 -22.07 -13.81
C LYS A 96 -10.35 -21.90 -15.00
N ASN A 97 -9.33 -21.06 -14.85
CA ASN A 97 -8.22 -20.81 -15.79
C ASN A 97 -8.60 -20.30 -17.21
N SER A 98 -9.87 -20.29 -17.57
CA SER A 98 -10.33 -20.14 -18.96
C SER A 98 -10.39 -18.68 -19.43
N ILE A 99 -10.56 -17.73 -18.51
CA ILE A 99 -10.71 -16.31 -18.84
C ILE A 99 -9.40 -15.69 -19.32
N LEU A 100 -8.26 -16.03 -18.70
CA LEU A 100 -6.94 -15.58 -19.17
C LEU A 100 -6.67 -16.05 -20.61
N GLU A 101 -7.01 -17.30 -20.90
CA GLU A 101 -6.89 -17.89 -22.24
C GLU A 101 -7.87 -17.30 -23.26
N LEU A 102 -9.00 -16.74 -22.82
CA LEU A 102 -9.94 -16.01 -23.67
C LEU A 102 -9.46 -14.57 -23.95
N ILE A 103 -8.84 -13.90 -22.96
CA ILE A 103 -8.21 -12.59 -23.13
C ILE A 103 -7.05 -12.70 -24.15
N LYS A 104 -6.13 -13.65 -23.96
CA LYS A 104 -5.00 -13.91 -24.89
C LYS A 104 -5.41 -14.27 -26.32
N LYS A 105 -6.66 -14.67 -26.55
CA LYS A 105 -7.20 -15.02 -27.88
C LYS A 105 -7.93 -13.86 -28.57
N GLN A 106 -7.98 -12.68 -27.96
CA GLN A 106 -8.47 -11.48 -28.64
C GLN A 106 -7.38 -10.97 -29.60
N PRO A 107 -7.66 -10.74 -30.90
CA PRO A 107 -6.66 -10.29 -31.88
C PRO A 107 -5.96 -8.96 -31.55
N GLN A 108 -6.53 -8.20 -30.61
CA GLN A 108 -6.01 -6.94 -30.10
C GLN A 108 -4.93 -7.13 -29.03
N VAL A 109 -4.91 -8.27 -28.32
CA VAL A 109 -4.06 -8.49 -27.13
C VAL A 109 -2.67 -8.96 -27.53
N LEU A 110 -1.66 -8.28 -26.97
CA LEU A 110 -0.23 -8.55 -27.18
C LEU A 110 0.34 -9.40 -26.03
N ASP A 111 -0.06 -9.12 -24.79
CA ASP A 111 0.14 -10.01 -23.65
C ASP A 111 -1.02 -9.92 -22.65
N ALA A 112 -1.23 -11.01 -21.90
CA ALA A 112 -2.00 -10.99 -20.66
C ALA A 112 -1.46 -11.99 -19.63
N LYS A 113 -1.42 -11.58 -18.37
CA LYS A 113 -1.09 -12.42 -17.20
C LYS A 113 -2.10 -12.20 -16.06
N LYS A 114 -2.37 -13.23 -15.25
CA LYS A 114 -3.09 -13.03 -13.96
C LYS A 114 -2.17 -12.25 -13.01
N SER A 115 -2.72 -11.28 -12.28
CA SER A 115 -1.92 -10.48 -11.37
C SER A 115 -1.41 -11.30 -10.18
N LEU A 116 -0.19 -10.99 -9.74
CA LEU A 116 0.44 -11.56 -8.55
C LEU A 116 0.11 -10.77 -7.27
N ALA A 117 -0.33 -9.51 -7.42
CA ALA A 117 -0.65 -8.61 -6.32
C ALA A 117 -2.17 -8.45 -6.08
N LEU A 118 -2.97 -8.44 -7.15
CA LEU A 118 -4.41 -8.17 -7.10
C LEU A 118 -5.23 -9.41 -7.48
N ASP A 119 -5.84 -10.05 -6.49
CA ASP A 119 -6.64 -11.25 -6.65
C ASP A 119 -7.79 -11.04 -7.65
N ASN A 120 -7.85 -11.90 -8.68
CA ASN A 120 -8.83 -11.89 -9.77
C ASN A 120 -8.67 -10.78 -10.83
N TYR A 121 -7.60 -9.99 -10.76
CA TYR A 121 -7.22 -9.06 -11.82
C TYR A 121 -6.28 -9.74 -12.82
N TYR A 122 -6.34 -9.30 -14.08
CA TYR A 122 -5.42 -9.66 -15.15
C TYR A 122 -4.73 -8.38 -15.64
N LEU A 123 -3.41 -8.39 -15.73
CA LEU A 123 -2.65 -7.35 -16.42
C LEU A 123 -2.65 -7.65 -17.91
N VAL A 124 -2.96 -6.66 -18.75
CA VAL A 124 -3.12 -6.81 -20.20
C VAL A 124 -2.43 -5.66 -20.94
N ASN A 125 -1.78 -5.99 -22.05
CA ASN A 125 -1.23 -5.05 -23.02
C ASN A 125 -1.86 -5.37 -24.40
N PHE A 126 -2.36 -4.37 -25.11
CA PHE A 126 -3.17 -4.55 -26.33
C PHE A 126 -3.14 -3.32 -27.25
N PHE A 127 -3.72 -3.44 -28.44
CA PHE A 127 -3.78 -2.36 -29.43
C PHE A 127 -5.09 -2.32 -30.21
N PHE A 128 -5.44 -1.13 -30.71
CA PHE A 128 -6.50 -0.93 -31.69
C PHE A 128 -5.90 -0.31 -32.96
N ARG A 129 -6.22 -0.86 -34.14
CA ARG A 129 -5.89 -0.20 -35.42
C ARG A 129 -6.73 1.05 -35.59
N LYS A 130 -6.11 2.18 -35.94
CA LYS A 130 -6.81 3.44 -36.19
C LYS A 130 -7.79 3.28 -37.34
N GLY A 131 -9.01 3.79 -37.18
CA GLY A 131 -10.10 3.63 -38.16
C GLY A 131 -10.70 2.22 -38.26
N SER A 132 -10.34 1.28 -37.39
CA SER A 132 -10.95 -0.06 -37.32
C SER A 132 -12.09 -0.17 -36.30
N ASN A 133 -12.83 -1.27 -36.34
CA ASN A 133 -13.79 -1.66 -35.30
C ASN A 133 -13.20 -2.61 -34.23
N ASP A 134 -11.88 -2.66 -34.08
CA ASP A 134 -11.23 -3.53 -33.09
C ASP A 134 -11.61 -3.15 -31.64
N LYS A 135 -11.87 -1.86 -31.37
CA LYS A 135 -12.40 -1.39 -30.08
C LYS A 135 -13.80 -1.93 -29.79
N GLU A 136 -14.75 -1.79 -30.72
CA GLU A 136 -16.12 -2.29 -30.54
C GLU A 136 -16.17 -3.81 -30.32
N ARG A 137 -15.26 -4.54 -30.96
CA ARG A 137 -15.08 -5.99 -30.79
C ARG A 137 -14.55 -6.33 -29.40
N PHE A 138 -13.56 -5.59 -28.91
CA PHE A 138 -12.97 -5.80 -27.58
C PHE A 138 -13.95 -5.41 -26.45
N ASP A 139 -14.69 -4.30 -26.62
CA ASP A 139 -15.80 -3.90 -25.73
C ASP A 139 -16.90 -4.97 -25.68
N SER A 140 -17.25 -5.53 -26.84
CA SER A 140 -18.20 -6.65 -26.95
C SER A 140 -17.67 -7.93 -26.31
N PHE A 141 -16.36 -8.19 -26.40
CA PHE A 141 -15.70 -9.30 -25.71
C PHE A 141 -15.80 -9.14 -24.18
N LEU A 142 -15.45 -7.97 -23.64
CA LEU A 142 -15.52 -7.73 -22.20
C LEU A 142 -16.96 -7.93 -21.69
N LYS A 143 -17.92 -7.25 -22.33
CA LYS A 143 -19.34 -7.32 -21.98
C LYS A 143 -19.92 -8.74 -22.09
N LYS A 144 -19.44 -9.56 -23.04
CA LYS A 144 -19.88 -10.96 -23.20
C LYS A 144 -19.53 -11.85 -22.01
N TYR A 145 -18.42 -11.57 -21.32
CA TYR A 145 -17.91 -12.41 -20.23
C TYR A 145 -18.05 -11.74 -18.84
N ASP A 146 -18.89 -10.70 -18.73
CA ASP A 146 -19.05 -9.85 -17.53
C ASP A 146 -17.69 -9.33 -17.00
N LEU A 147 -16.79 -9.03 -17.94
CA LEU A 147 -15.51 -8.40 -17.69
C LEU A 147 -15.61 -6.90 -17.86
N ILE A 148 -14.71 -6.23 -17.17
CA ILE A 148 -14.50 -4.78 -17.17
C ILE A 148 -12.99 -4.55 -17.17
N GLY A 149 -12.58 -3.38 -17.62
CA GLY A 149 -11.18 -3.02 -17.60
C GLY A 149 -10.95 -1.54 -17.41
N ASP A 150 -9.67 -1.24 -17.26
CA ASP A 150 -9.15 0.01 -16.73
C ASP A 150 -7.81 0.25 -17.45
N PHE A 151 -7.88 1.05 -18.52
CA PHE A 151 -6.92 1.02 -19.62
C PHE A 151 -6.40 2.39 -20.01
N TYR A 152 -5.13 2.46 -20.38
CA TYR A 152 -4.36 3.69 -20.52
C TYR A 152 -3.48 3.63 -21.76
N ILE A 153 -3.49 4.71 -22.55
CA ILE A 153 -2.68 4.82 -23.77
C ILE A 153 -1.18 4.75 -23.43
N ILE A 154 -0.42 4.07 -24.28
CA ILE A 154 1.04 4.05 -24.28
C ILE A 154 1.52 5.09 -25.30
N ASP A 155 2.17 6.15 -24.83
CA ASP A 155 2.79 7.17 -25.69
C ASP A 155 4.25 6.81 -26.01
N GLU A 156 4.77 7.27 -27.14
CA GLU A 156 6.20 7.16 -27.46
C GLU A 156 7.05 8.11 -26.59
N ASN A 157 8.12 7.58 -25.99
CA ASN A 157 8.83 8.22 -24.88
C ASN A 157 9.49 9.57 -25.21
N LYS A 158 9.33 10.54 -24.30
CA LYS A 158 10.20 11.73 -24.23
C LYS A 158 11.25 11.56 -23.13
N ASN A 159 12.51 11.68 -23.53
CA ASN A 159 13.66 11.62 -22.62
C ASN A 159 13.66 12.75 -21.59
N ASP A 160 14.09 12.45 -20.36
CA ASP A 160 14.42 13.47 -19.35
C ASP A 160 15.79 13.20 -18.72
N LYS A 161 16.50 14.26 -18.30
CA LYS A 161 17.93 14.19 -17.91
C LYS A 161 18.15 14.17 -16.39
N ASN A 162 19.39 13.89 -16.01
CA ASN A 162 19.90 13.90 -14.63
C ASN A 162 20.51 15.26 -14.27
N ASP A 163 20.58 15.54 -12.96
CA ASP A 163 21.57 16.43 -12.32
C ASP A 163 21.68 16.08 -10.80
N LEU A 164 22.78 16.46 -10.13
CA LEU A 164 23.18 15.95 -8.80
C LEU A 164 23.99 16.94 -7.94
N GLU A 165 24.01 16.71 -6.61
CA GLU A 165 25.09 17.05 -5.64
C GLU A 165 25.35 18.56 -5.30
N ASN A 166 26.00 19.01 -4.18
CA ASN A 166 26.39 18.53 -2.82
C ASN A 166 26.73 19.80 -1.95
N ASN A 167 27.28 19.91 -0.72
CA ASN A 167 27.75 19.10 0.43
C ASN A 167 27.86 20.02 1.71
N ALA A 168 27.86 19.51 2.97
CA ALA A 168 28.27 20.27 4.18
C ALA A 168 28.64 19.35 5.39
N ILE A 169 29.43 19.86 6.36
CA ILE A 169 30.25 19.04 7.31
C ILE A 169 29.91 19.26 8.81
N PHE A 170 30.22 18.26 9.66
CA PHE A 170 29.86 18.15 11.09
C PHE A 170 31.02 18.33 12.10
N ASN A 171 30.66 18.52 13.38
CA ASN A 171 31.52 18.25 14.54
C ASN A 171 30.68 17.73 15.74
N ARG A 172 31.27 17.00 16.72
CA ARG A 172 30.56 16.31 17.83
C ARG A 172 31.24 16.49 19.19
N ASN A 173 30.50 16.23 20.29
CA ASN A 173 31.02 15.53 21.49
C ASN A 173 29.90 14.95 22.38
N HIS A 174 30.23 13.95 23.21
CA HIS A 174 29.37 13.28 24.22
C HIS A 174 29.78 13.75 25.65
N THR A 175 29.00 13.57 26.73
CA THR A 175 28.72 12.33 27.50
C THR A 175 27.36 12.45 28.25
N ILE A 176 26.49 11.42 28.33
CA ILE A 176 26.59 10.14 29.08
C ILE A 176 26.64 10.37 30.61
N ASN A 177 25.77 9.81 31.47
CA ASN A 177 24.68 8.82 31.25
C ASN A 177 23.28 9.41 31.60
N ASN A 178 22.34 8.93 32.44
CA ASN A 178 22.12 7.72 33.26
C ASN A 178 20.59 7.41 33.31
N SER A 179 20.05 6.67 34.28
CA SER A 179 19.75 5.22 34.14
C SER A 179 18.50 4.75 34.93
N SER A 180 17.48 4.27 34.22
CA SER A 180 16.63 3.12 34.60
C SER A 180 16.97 1.96 33.65
N GLU A 181 16.09 0.98 33.34
CA GLU A 181 16.31 0.12 32.16
C GLU A 181 16.15 0.99 30.89
N LYS A 182 17.26 1.57 30.46
CA LYS A 182 17.30 2.64 29.45
C LYS A 182 17.95 2.12 28.18
N TYR A 183 17.12 1.65 27.25
CA TYR A 183 17.52 1.43 25.86
C TYR A 183 18.03 2.77 25.30
N GLU A 184 19.15 2.75 24.57
CA GLU A 184 19.67 3.99 23.95
C GLU A 184 18.60 4.58 23.01
N ASN A 185 18.40 5.90 23.08
CA ASN A 185 17.45 6.60 22.24
C ASN A 185 18.00 7.98 21.81
N LYS A 186 18.87 7.95 20.80
CA LYS A 186 19.34 9.14 20.07
C LYS A 186 18.18 9.92 19.45
N TYR A 187 17.06 9.27 19.13
CA TYR A 187 15.88 9.88 18.50
C TYR A 187 14.85 10.40 19.54
N ASN A 188 15.21 10.50 20.82
CA ASN A 188 14.23 10.82 21.87
C ASN A 188 13.60 12.21 21.74
N ARG A 189 14.31 13.19 21.17
CA ARG A 189 13.74 14.52 20.84
C ARG A 189 12.66 14.40 19.77
N ASN A 190 12.95 13.64 18.71
CA ASN A 190 12.04 13.41 17.59
C ASN A 190 10.75 12.73 18.08
N PHE A 191 10.89 11.63 18.82
CA PHE A 191 9.77 10.86 19.34
C PHE A 191 8.97 11.60 20.43
N SER A 192 9.63 12.33 21.33
CA SER A 192 8.96 13.06 22.41
C SER A 192 8.11 14.23 21.90
N SER A 193 8.46 14.84 20.75
CA SER A 193 7.63 15.86 20.11
C SER A 193 6.28 15.31 19.58
N ASN A 194 6.10 13.98 19.59
CA ASN A 194 4.86 13.28 19.27
C ASN A 194 4.38 12.38 20.43
N GLY A 195 4.71 12.76 21.67
CA GLY A 195 4.26 12.09 22.90
C GLY A 195 4.92 10.75 23.21
N TYR A 196 5.68 10.15 22.28
CA TYR A 196 6.41 8.88 22.47
C TYR A 196 7.73 9.14 23.21
N THR A 197 7.63 9.30 24.53
CA THR A 197 8.78 9.54 25.42
C THR A 197 9.63 8.28 25.58
N ASP A 198 10.83 8.41 26.15
CA ASP A 198 11.67 7.26 26.55
C ASP A 198 10.91 6.26 27.43
N ASP A 199 9.98 6.73 28.27
CA ASP A 199 9.14 5.89 29.14
C ASP A 199 8.13 5.04 28.32
N GLU A 200 7.38 5.67 27.40
CA GLU A 200 6.46 4.95 26.50
C GLU A 200 7.20 4.00 25.55
N ARG A 201 8.38 4.41 25.06
CA ARG A 201 9.26 3.56 24.26
C ARG A 201 9.73 2.33 25.03
N ASN A 202 10.24 2.50 26.25
CA ASN A 202 10.77 1.40 27.03
C ASN A 202 9.65 0.42 27.45
N LYS A 203 8.43 0.91 27.75
CA LYS A 203 7.23 0.07 27.94
C LYS A 203 6.90 -0.75 26.69
N ALA A 204 6.86 -0.12 25.51
CA ALA A 204 6.53 -0.80 24.26
C ALA A 204 7.54 -1.88 23.87
N ILE A 205 8.85 -1.58 24.04
CA ILE A 205 9.95 -2.53 23.84
C ILE A 205 9.83 -3.71 24.82
N ALA A 206 9.65 -3.43 26.12
CA ALA A 206 9.53 -4.47 27.14
C ALA A 206 8.30 -5.36 26.93
N PHE A 207 7.14 -4.79 26.60
CA PHE A 207 5.93 -5.53 26.26
C PHE A 207 6.18 -6.48 25.07
N THR A 208 6.68 -5.95 23.96
CA THR A 208 6.90 -6.73 22.73
C THR A 208 7.93 -7.84 22.94
N ARG A 209 9.06 -7.53 23.59
CA ARG A 209 10.07 -8.52 24.00
C ARG A 209 9.46 -9.64 24.83
N ASN A 210 8.57 -9.33 25.77
CA ASN A 210 7.92 -10.32 26.62
C ASN A 210 6.91 -11.20 25.85
N GLN A 211 6.13 -10.63 24.93
CA GLN A 211 5.22 -11.41 24.08
C GLN A 211 5.98 -12.39 23.18
N ILE A 212 7.12 -11.98 22.61
CA ILE A 212 7.97 -12.86 21.79
C ILE A 212 8.63 -13.94 22.65
N THR A 213 9.24 -13.55 23.77
CA THR A 213 10.09 -14.43 24.59
C THR A 213 9.29 -15.44 25.42
N TYR A 214 8.19 -15.00 26.02
CA TYR A 214 7.39 -15.80 26.96
C TYR A 214 6.01 -16.17 26.38
N GLY A 215 5.34 -15.22 25.71
CA GLY A 215 4.08 -15.47 25.01
C GLY A 215 4.22 -16.31 23.73
N ARG A 216 5.45 -16.45 23.21
CA ARG A 216 5.79 -17.10 21.92
C ARG A 216 5.09 -16.48 20.71
N GLU A 217 4.74 -15.20 20.78
CA GLU A 217 4.19 -14.47 19.64
C GLU A 217 5.23 -14.30 18.52
N LYS A 218 4.77 -14.38 17.27
CA LYS A 218 5.56 -13.91 16.12
C LYS A 218 5.73 -12.40 16.22
N ARG A 219 6.92 -11.91 15.88
CA ARG A 219 7.17 -10.48 15.64
C ARG A 219 6.26 -9.95 14.53
N ILE A 220 5.83 -8.71 14.65
CA ILE A 220 5.23 -7.96 13.53
C ILE A 220 6.35 -7.51 12.56
N GLY A 221 6.13 -7.78 11.28
CA GLY A 221 7.00 -7.36 10.18
C GLY A 221 6.58 -6.04 9.56
N VAL A 222 7.58 -5.23 9.22
CA VAL A 222 7.43 -3.98 8.46
C VAL A 222 8.27 -4.09 7.19
N ALA A 223 7.63 -4.00 6.03
CA ALA A 223 8.33 -3.85 4.76
C ALA A 223 8.78 -2.39 4.58
N VAL A 224 10.00 -2.18 4.11
CA VAL A 224 10.59 -0.88 3.79
C VAL A 224 10.84 -0.85 2.30
N LEU A 225 10.02 -0.09 1.59
CA LEU A 225 10.07 0.05 0.13
C LEU A 225 10.84 1.31 -0.21
N GLU A 226 11.84 1.18 -1.06
CA GLU A 226 12.78 2.25 -1.40
C GLU A 226 13.14 2.23 -2.90
N VAL A 227 13.04 3.37 -3.58
CA VAL A 227 13.39 3.47 -5.01
C VAL A 227 14.90 3.42 -5.28
N GLY A 228 15.71 3.64 -4.24
CA GLY A 228 17.16 3.77 -4.32
C GLY A 228 17.63 5.23 -4.27
N GLU A 229 18.95 5.43 -4.17
CA GLU A 229 19.53 6.77 -4.01
C GLU A 229 19.69 7.47 -5.37
N SER A 230 19.61 8.81 -5.38
CA SER A 230 19.58 9.63 -6.61
C SER A 230 20.80 9.47 -7.53
N TYR A 231 21.95 9.08 -6.96
CA TYR A 231 23.20 8.84 -7.67
C TYR A 231 23.48 7.33 -7.92
N ASP A 232 22.70 6.44 -7.31
CA ASP A 232 22.79 4.99 -7.50
C ASP A 232 21.47 4.31 -7.09
N MET A 233 20.56 4.16 -8.05
CA MET A 233 19.22 3.58 -7.84
C MET A 233 19.22 2.11 -7.35
N ARG A 234 20.40 1.45 -7.31
CA ARG A 234 20.56 0.13 -6.70
C ARG A 234 20.44 0.20 -5.18
N LYS A 235 20.86 1.31 -4.57
CA LYS A 235 21.03 1.51 -3.12
C LYS A 235 19.70 1.67 -2.39
N ALA A 236 18.96 0.58 -2.29
CA ALA A 236 17.58 0.54 -1.82
C ALA A 236 17.35 -0.47 -0.68
N LEU A 237 18.38 -1.20 -0.25
CA LEU A 237 18.28 -2.23 0.78
C LEU A 237 18.88 -1.77 2.11
N ILE A 238 18.48 -2.39 3.22
CA ILE A 238 18.86 -2.00 4.59
C ILE A 238 20.21 -2.65 4.95
N ASP A 239 21.24 -1.90 5.32
CA ASP A 239 22.47 -2.53 5.84
C ASP A 239 22.31 -2.96 7.30
N ALA A 240 21.90 -4.22 7.47
CA ALA A 240 21.75 -4.87 8.77
C ALA A 240 23.05 -4.98 9.58
N ASN A 241 24.21 -4.78 8.94
CA ASN A 241 25.53 -4.86 9.58
C ASN A 241 26.02 -3.51 10.09
N ASP A 242 25.34 -2.40 9.76
CA ASP A 242 25.70 -1.10 10.33
C ASP A 242 25.34 -1.04 11.83
N SER A 243 26.34 -1.38 12.65
CA SER A 243 26.30 -1.37 14.11
C SER A 243 25.95 -0.02 14.74
N TYR A 244 25.99 1.10 14.00
CA TYR A 244 25.48 2.38 14.49
C TYR A 244 23.95 2.39 14.57
N TYR A 245 23.29 1.73 13.62
CA TYR A 245 21.83 1.66 13.50
C TYR A 245 21.25 0.37 14.10
N PHE A 246 21.89 -0.78 13.86
CA PHE A 246 21.31 -2.10 14.13
C PHE A 246 22.16 -2.94 15.10
N ASN A 247 21.49 -3.87 15.77
CA ASN A 247 22.13 -4.95 16.51
C ASN A 247 21.55 -6.27 15.98
N PRO A 248 22.28 -7.05 15.15
CA PRO A 248 21.76 -8.26 14.52
C PRO A 248 21.48 -9.41 15.50
N LYS A 249 21.71 -9.23 16.80
CA LYS A 249 21.24 -10.14 17.88
C LYS A 249 19.85 -9.76 18.42
N VAL A 250 19.29 -8.63 17.98
CA VAL A 250 18.02 -8.05 18.49
C VAL A 250 17.09 -7.66 17.35
N THR A 251 17.57 -6.86 16.39
CA THR A 251 16.81 -6.53 15.17
C THR A 251 17.02 -7.62 14.12
N ASN A 252 15.94 -8.14 13.55
CA ASN A 252 16.02 -8.98 12.37
C ASN A 252 15.77 -8.13 11.12
N VAL A 253 16.58 -8.35 10.07
CA VAL A 253 16.47 -7.66 8.78
C VAL A 253 16.65 -8.69 7.68
N TRP A 254 15.72 -8.73 6.72
CA TRP A 254 15.85 -9.53 5.50
C TRP A 254 15.72 -8.61 4.30
N ASN A 255 16.70 -8.64 3.39
CA ASN A 255 16.67 -7.88 2.15
C ASN A 255 16.26 -8.79 1.00
N ARG A 256 15.37 -8.30 0.13
CA ARG A 256 15.04 -8.96 -1.13
C ARG A 256 16.08 -8.64 -2.20
N PHE A 257 17.02 -9.56 -2.39
CA PHE A 257 18.02 -9.49 -3.47
C PHE A 257 17.50 -10.09 -4.78
N ASP A 258 16.40 -9.56 -5.31
CA ASP A 258 15.93 -9.89 -6.65
C ASP A 258 16.52 -8.89 -7.66
N PRO A 259 17.08 -9.35 -8.80
CA PRO A 259 17.55 -8.43 -9.83
C PRO A 259 16.39 -7.69 -10.49
N TYR A 260 16.63 -6.45 -10.88
CA TYR A 260 15.71 -5.61 -11.67
C TYR A 260 16.36 -5.22 -12.99
N VAL A 261 15.59 -4.86 -14.00
CA VAL A 261 16.15 -4.42 -15.29
C VAL A 261 16.27 -2.91 -15.32
N PHE A 262 17.43 -2.41 -15.74
CA PHE A 262 17.61 -1.03 -16.15
C PHE A 262 18.00 -1.02 -17.64
N ALA A 263 17.16 -0.40 -18.47
CA ALA A 263 17.10 -0.56 -19.92
C ALA A 263 17.02 -2.04 -20.37
N ILE A 264 18.16 -2.72 -20.48
CA ILE A 264 18.27 -4.11 -20.95
C ILE A 264 19.09 -5.03 -20.03
N PHE A 265 19.80 -4.50 -19.03
CA PHE A 265 20.69 -5.30 -18.18
C PHE A 265 20.05 -5.66 -16.84
N PRO A 266 20.22 -6.90 -16.33
CA PRO A 266 19.83 -7.25 -14.97
C PRO A 266 20.82 -6.65 -13.97
N ILE A 267 20.32 -5.84 -13.05
CA ILE A 267 21.07 -5.16 -12.01
C ILE A 267 20.61 -5.65 -10.64
N TRP A 268 21.58 -5.96 -9.77
CA TRP A 268 21.30 -6.36 -8.40
C TRP A 268 21.12 -5.15 -7.49
N PRO A 269 20.11 -5.15 -6.60
CA PRO A 269 19.97 -4.13 -5.57
C PRO A 269 21.11 -4.23 -4.54
N LEU A 270 21.47 -3.10 -3.97
CA LEU A 270 22.56 -2.90 -3.01
C LEU A 270 22.02 -2.24 -1.74
N HIS A 271 22.78 -2.32 -0.64
CA HIS A 271 22.48 -1.54 0.55
C HIS A 271 22.57 -0.03 0.27
N GLY A 272 21.61 0.73 0.78
CA GLY A 272 21.57 2.19 0.72
C GLY A 272 21.53 2.81 2.10
N GLN A 273 22.17 3.95 2.27
CA GLN A 273 22.11 4.75 3.48
C GLN A 273 20.67 5.18 3.79
N HIS A 274 19.92 5.67 2.79
CA HIS A 274 18.55 6.13 3.02
C HIS A 274 17.66 5.00 3.56
N ALA A 275 17.66 3.84 2.89
CA ALA A 275 16.95 2.64 3.33
C ALA A 275 17.38 2.17 4.74
N THR A 276 18.68 2.25 5.04
CA THR A 276 19.24 1.92 6.36
C THR A 276 18.75 2.88 7.45
N GLU A 277 18.74 4.19 7.17
CA GLU A 277 18.26 5.24 8.08
C GLU A 277 16.75 5.15 8.31
N VAL A 278 15.94 4.96 7.25
CA VAL A 278 14.48 4.70 7.32
C VAL A 278 14.18 3.46 8.16
N GLY A 279 14.86 2.34 7.89
CA GLY A 279 14.75 1.12 8.69
C GLY A 279 15.17 1.31 10.14
N SER A 280 16.19 2.13 10.40
CA SER A 280 16.69 2.42 11.75
C SER A 280 15.68 3.17 12.61
N VAL A 281 14.85 4.03 12.02
CA VAL A 281 13.76 4.72 12.74
C VAL A 281 12.66 3.73 13.16
N ILE A 282 12.40 2.68 12.37
CA ILE A 282 11.40 1.64 12.69
C ILE A 282 11.93 0.68 13.77
N SER A 283 12.98 -0.07 13.48
CA SER A 283 13.47 -1.21 14.28
C SER A 283 14.98 -1.16 14.55
N GLY A 284 15.63 -0.01 14.35
CA GLY A 284 17.01 0.19 14.80
C GLY A 284 17.12 0.15 16.32
N THR A 285 18.35 0.04 16.83
CA THR A 285 18.70 0.11 18.26
C THR A 285 18.10 1.34 18.95
N ASN A 286 18.05 2.45 18.22
CA ASN A 286 17.52 3.74 18.63
C ASN A 286 16.11 4.02 18.07
N GLY A 287 15.58 3.17 17.18
CA GLY A 287 14.27 3.28 16.54
C GLY A 287 13.09 3.00 17.47
N VAL A 288 11.87 3.01 16.92
CA VAL A 288 10.62 2.86 17.70
C VAL A 288 10.65 1.63 18.61
N ASN A 289 11.01 0.47 18.06
CA ASN A 289 11.16 -0.77 18.83
C ASN A 289 11.99 -1.81 18.03
N PRO A 290 13.19 -2.22 18.50
CA PRO A 290 14.07 -3.14 17.77
C PRO A 290 13.59 -4.61 17.73
N TYR A 291 12.45 -4.92 18.34
CA TYR A 291 11.83 -6.24 18.29
C TYR A 291 10.86 -6.43 17.11
N HIS A 292 10.73 -5.45 16.20
CA HIS A 292 10.06 -5.65 14.92
C HIS A 292 10.98 -6.33 13.90
N ASP A 293 10.37 -7.04 12.95
CA ASP A 293 11.05 -7.63 11.79
C ASP A 293 11.08 -6.62 10.63
N LEU A 294 12.23 -6.42 9.98
CA LEU A 294 12.36 -5.51 8.82
C LEU A 294 12.55 -6.28 7.51
N TYR A 295 11.85 -5.86 6.47
CA TYR A 295 11.98 -6.41 5.11
C TYR A 295 12.35 -5.30 4.12
N GLY A 296 13.63 -5.21 3.76
CA GLY A 296 14.12 -4.25 2.77
C GLY A 296 13.79 -4.71 1.36
N VAL A 297 13.06 -3.89 0.60
CA VAL A 297 12.60 -4.20 -0.76
C VAL A 297 12.90 -3.02 -1.66
N LYS A 298 13.74 -3.24 -2.69
CA LYS A 298 13.89 -2.24 -3.75
C LYS A 298 12.58 -2.11 -4.51
N VAL A 299 12.15 -0.87 -4.72
CA VAL A 299 11.09 -0.51 -5.65
C VAL A 299 11.65 -0.27 -7.04
N ASN A 300 11.00 -0.86 -8.03
CA ASN A 300 11.09 -0.48 -9.44
C ASN A 300 9.74 0.08 -9.91
N THR A 301 9.65 1.41 -10.00
CA THR A 301 8.43 2.15 -10.36
C THR A 301 8.20 2.29 -11.87
N GLU A 302 9.20 1.96 -12.70
CA GLU A 302 9.16 2.32 -14.13
C GLU A 302 8.11 1.53 -14.90
N ASP A 303 7.67 0.37 -14.39
CA ASP A 303 6.87 -0.54 -15.19
C ASP A 303 5.94 -1.48 -14.39
N PHE A 304 4.69 -1.58 -14.84
CA PHE A 304 3.73 -2.63 -14.43
C PHE A 304 3.69 -3.79 -15.44
N HIS A 305 4.06 -3.52 -16.71
CA HIS A 305 3.89 -4.42 -17.85
C HIS A 305 5.23 -4.73 -18.57
N ALA A 306 6.35 -4.50 -17.89
CA ALA A 306 7.72 -4.69 -18.38
C ALA A 306 7.96 -6.04 -19.10
N ILE A 307 7.77 -6.08 -20.41
CA ILE A 307 8.22 -7.17 -21.29
C ILE A 307 9.38 -6.63 -22.13
N ASN A 308 10.58 -7.21 -21.98
CA ASN A 308 11.64 -7.04 -22.98
C ASN A 308 11.55 -8.27 -23.91
N GLY A 309 11.97 -8.13 -25.16
CA GLY A 309 11.96 -9.19 -26.19
C GLY A 309 12.88 -10.41 -25.92
N LEU A 310 13.24 -10.65 -24.66
CA LEU A 310 14.09 -11.73 -24.16
C LEU A 310 13.39 -12.64 -23.11
N GLY A 311 12.10 -12.39 -22.81
CA GLY A 311 11.26 -13.31 -22.02
C GLY A 311 11.62 -13.50 -20.54
N ALA A 312 12.58 -12.75 -20.01
CA ALA A 312 12.98 -12.83 -18.60
C ALA A 312 11.92 -12.23 -17.66
N ALA A 313 11.57 -12.95 -16.59
CA ALA A 313 10.69 -12.44 -15.54
C ALA A 313 11.35 -11.24 -14.83
N ARG A 314 10.64 -10.09 -14.80
CA ARG A 314 11.16 -8.82 -14.28
C ARG A 314 10.58 -8.50 -12.90
N SER A 315 11.38 -7.90 -12.02
CA SER A 315 10.90 -7.25 -10.80
C SER A 315 10.39 -5.83 -11.08
N GLY A 316 9.41 -5.41 -10.29
CA GLY A 316 8.55 -4.23 -10.48
C GLY A 316 7.46 -4.22 -9.41
N LEU A 317 6.75 -3.10 -9.22
CA LEU A 317 5.87 -2.87 -8.07
C LEU A 317 4.83 -3.98 -7.79
N GLU A 318 4.31 -4.65 -8.82
CA GLU A 318 3.47 -5.85 -8.63
C GLU A 318 4.22 -6.96 -7.88
N ASN A 319 5.39 -7.35 -8.37
CA ASN A 319 6.19 -8.45 -7.82
C ASN A 319 6.66 -8.15 -6.39
N GLU A 320 6.95 -6.87 -6.11
CA GLU A 320 7.36 -6.37 -4.80
C GLU A 320 6.23 -6.56 -3.78
N ILE A 321 5.03 -6.10 -4.13
CA ILE A 321 3.82 -6.30 -3.33
C ILE A 321 3.45 -7.79 -3.20
N ALA A 322 3.58 -8.59 -4.26
CA ALA A 322 3.29 -10.03 -4.23
C ALA A 322 4.22 -10.79 -3.26
N TYR A 323 5.51 -10.45 -3.23
CA TYR A 323 6.46 -10.97 -2.24
C TYR A 323 6.05 -10.59 -0.81
N ILE A 324 5.65 -9.33 -0.60
CA ILE A 324 5.21 -8.83 0.71
C ILE A 324 3.94 -9.55 1.18
N LYS A 325 2.95 -9.75 0.31
CA LYS A 325 1.76 -10.58 0.58
C LYS A 325 2.12 -12.00 1.03
N GLY A 326 3.20 -12.57 0.49
CA GLY A 326 3.71 -13.89 0.89
C GLY A 326 4.31 -13.95 2.31
N LEU A 327 4.68 -12.82 2.91
CA LEU A 327 5.31 -12.76 4.23
C LEU A 327 4.26 -12.70 5.34
N ASN A 328 3.90 -13.86 5.89
CA ASN A 328 2.80 -14.01 6.86
C ASN A 328 2.90 -13.11 8.13
N ASN A 329 4.09 -12.64 8.51
CA ASN A 329 4.32 -11.73 9.63
C ASN A 329 4.26 -10.24 9.25
N VAL A 330 4.38 -9.86 7.97
CA VAL A 330 4.31 -8.46 7.55
C VAL A 330 2.87 -7.95 7.62
N LYS A 331 2.70 -6.76 8.23
CA LYS A 331 1.41 -6.07 8.39
C LYS A 331 1.48 -4.57 8.13
N VAL A 332 2.68 -3.99 8.06
CA VAL A 332 2.89 -2.57 7.74
C VAL A 332 3.84 -2.47 6.55
N VAL A 333 3.51 -1.61 5.58
CA VAL A 333 4.34 -1.34 4.40
C VAL A 333 4.71 0.13 4.40
N ASN A 334 5.96 0.42 4.75
CA ASN A 334 6.53 1.76 4.72
C ASN A 334 7.00 2.14 3.32
N ASN A 335 6.60 3.32 2.86
CA ASN A 335 6.96 3.88 1.56
C ASN A 335 7.52 5.29 1.77
N SER A 336 8.83 5.39 1.92
CA SER A 336 9.54 6.65 2.19
C SER A 336 10.04 7.36 0.92
N TRP A 337 9.36 7.08 -0.20
CA TRP A 337 9.64 7.54 -1.57
C TRP A 337 8.41 8.20 -2.21
N ALA A 338 8.61 8.81 -3.39
CA ALA A 338 7.56 9.32 -4.26
C ALA A 338 7.90 9.02 -5.72
N LYS A 339 6.92 9.13 -6.63
CA LYS A 339 7.17 9.08 -8.08
C LYS A 339 8.07 10.28 -8.47
N LYS A 340 9.18 10.05 -9.19
CA LYS A 340 9.89 11.16 -9.86
C LYS A 340 8.97 11.73 -10.94
N VAL A 341 8.62 13.01 -10.83
CA VAL A 341 7.75 13.71 -11.79
C VAL A 341 8.59 14.70 -12.59
N SER A 342 8.46 14.67 -13.92
CA SER A 342 8.90 15.80 -14.73
C SER A 342 7.95 16.96 -14.48
N TRP A 343 8.43 18.03 -13.85
CA TRP A 343 7.58 19.11 -13.34
C TRP A 343 6.84 19.90 -14.44
N ASN A 344 7.13 19.63 -15.71
CA ASN A 344 6.50 20.30 -16.84
C ASN A 344 5.11 19.71 -17.17
N ASN A 345 4.11 20.60 -17.14
CA ASN A 345 2.79 20.52 -17.78
C ASN A 345 1.67 19.72 -17.09
N ASN A 346 1.83 18.48 -16.63
CA ASN A 346 0.67 17.66 -16.21
C ASN A 346 0.02 18.15 -14.89
N PRO A 347 -1.29 18.51 -14.84
CA PRO A 347 -1.99 18.87 -13.60
C PRO A 347 -2.71 17.69 -12.92
N ASN A 348 -2.98 16.60 -13.63
CA ASN A 348 -3.83 15.50 -13.14
C ASN A 348 -3.09 14.57 -12.18
N LEU A 349 -1.75 14.57 -12.17
CA LEU A 349 -0.95 13.93 -11.13
C LEU A 349 -1.28 14.44 -9.70
N PHE A 350 -1.77 15.68 -9.56
CA PHE A 350 -2.15 16.29 -8.26
C PHE A 350 -3.61 16.02 -7.85
N LYS A 351 -4.32 15.24 -8.68
CA LYS A 351 -5.69 14.76 -8.47
C LYS A 351 -5.70 13.24 -8.38
N TYR A 352 -6.84 12.64 -8.04
CA TYR A 352 -6.93 11.18 -7.97
C TYR A 352 -6.61 10.55 -9.34
N ASN A 353 -5.69 9.60 -9.39
CA ASN A 353 -5.08 9.09 -10.62
C ASN A 353 -4.75 7.59 -10.51
N TYR A 354 -4.17 7.00 -11.57
CA TYR A 354 -3.80 5.59 -11.65
C TYR A 354 -2.95 5.10 -10.46
N TYR A 355 -2.00 5.90 -9.99
CA TYR A 355 -1.05 5.52 -8.95
C TYR A 355 -1.70 5.46 -7.56
N SER A 356 -2.57 6.41 -7.22
CA SER A 356 -3.38 6.35 -6.00
C SER A 356 -4.39 5.21 -6.06
N ARG A 357 -5.01 5.01 -7.23
CA ARG A 357 -6.00 3.95 -7.48
C ARG A 357 -5.43 2.54 -7.32
N TYR A 358 -4.20 2.28 -7.78
CA TYR A 358 -3.54 1.00 -7.54
C TYR A 358 -3.40 0.67 -6.05
N LEU A 359 -2.99 1.65 -5.22
CA LEU A 359 -2.85 1.46 -3.77
C LEU A 359 -4.20 1.31 -3.05
N ASP A 360 -5.24 2.01 -3.52
CA ASP A 360 -6.59 1.85 -3.00
C ASP A 360 -7.14 0.45 -3.31
N LEU A 361 -7.04 -0.02 -4.55
CA LEU A 361 -7.42 -1.37 -4.97
C LEU A 361 -6.64 -2.44 -4.19
N LEU A 362 -5.33 -2.25 -4.02
CA LEU A 362 -4.48 -3.15 -3.25
C LEU A 362 -4.93 -3.24 -1.79
N THR A 363 -5.08 -2.10 -1.11
CA THR A 363 -5.54 -2.08 0.29
C THR A 363 -6.99 -2.57 0.43
N ALA A 364 -7.82 -2.41 -0.60
CA ALA A 364 -9.21 -2.87 -0.59
C ALA A 364 -9.38 -4.39 -0.70
N ASN A 365 -8.35 -5.11 -1.13
CA ASN A 365 -8.31 -6.57 -1.12
C ASN A 365 -7.49 -7.14 0.06
N GLU A 366 -6.74 -6.30 0.79
CA GLU A 366 -5.75 -6.72 1.80
C GLU A 366 -6.12 -6.29 3.23
N ASN A 367 -7.05 -7.02 3.84
CA ASN A 367 -7.61 -6.71 5.16
C ASN A 367 -6.57 -6.57 6.30
N GLU A 368 -5.42 -7.24 6.20
CA GLU A 368 -4.39 -7.25 7.26
C GLU A 368 -3.26 -6.21 7.07
N MET A 369 -3.11 -5.60 5.90
CA MET A 369 -1.98 -4.70 5.61
C MET A 369 -2.33 -3.23 5.80
N ILE A 370 -1.33 -2.46 6.25
CA ILE A 370 -1.41 -1.01 6.45
C ILE A 370 -0.31 -0.34 5.62
N TYR A 371 -0.71 0.39 4.58
CA TYR A 371 0.20 1.17 3.73
C TYR A 371 0.44 2.55 4.32
N VAL A 372 1.71 2.86 4.61
CA VAL A 372 2.15 4.15 5.16
C VAL A 372 3.07 4.81 4.14
N PHE A 373 2.77 6.06 3.77
CA PHE A 373 3.51 6.83 2.76
C PHE A 373 4.05 8.13 3.35
N ALA A 374 5.27 8.49 2.99
CA ALA A 374 5.79 9.84 3.16
C ALA A 374 5.03 10.82 2.26
N ALA A 375 4.57 11.95 2.80
CA ALA A 375 3.85 12.98 2.02
C ALA A 375 4.70 13.63 0.92
N GLY A 376 6.03 13.59 1.04
CA GLY A 376 6.99 14.28 0.18
C GLY A 376 7.58 15.54 0.83
N ASN A 377 8.59 16.11 0.19
CA ASN A 377 9.42 17.18 0.73
C ASN A 377 9.31 18.50 -0.07
N GLU A 378 8.17 18.72 -0.76
CA GLU A 378 7.97 19.83 -1.71
C GLU A 378 7.28 21.07 -1.10
N GLY A 379 6.96 21.07 0.20
CA GLY A 379 6.15 22.13 0.84
C GLY A 379 6.73 23.55 0.76
N ASN A 380 8.02 23.67 0.47
CA ASN A 380 8.75 24.94 0.27
C ASN A 380 9.16 25.18 -1.20
N ASN A 381 8.66 24.40 -2.16
CA ASN A 381 8.95 24.56 -3.58
C ASN A 381 8.58 25.99 -4.06
N LYS A 382 9.37 26.56 -4.96
CA LYS A 382 9.15 27.93 -5.47
C LYS A 382 7.86 28.04 -6.27
N ASN A 383 7.48 26.99 -7.01
CA ASN A 383 6.19 26.92 -7.69
C ASN A 383 5.15 26.29 -6.75
N GLU A 384 4.08 27.03 -6.48
CA GLU A 384 2.99 26.60 -5.60
C GLU A 384 2.34 25.29 -6.06
N LYS A 385 2.15 25.10 -7.37
CA LYS A 385 1.55 23.87 -7.95
C LYS A 385 2.24 22.60 -7.44
N PHE A 386 3.56 22.64 -7.24
CA PHE A 386 4.36 21.47 -6.89
C PHE A 386 4.41 21.20 -5.38
N ARG A 387 3.90 22.12 -4.54
CA ARG A 387 3.84 21.95 -3.08
C ARG A 387 2.81 20.92 -2.62
N HIS A 388 1.98 20.41 -3.51
CA HIS A 388 0.80 19.60 -3.20
C HIS A 388 1.02 18.10 -3.41
N LEU A 389 0.29 17.25 -2.68
CA LEU A 389 0.33 15.79 -2.84
C LEU A 389 0.03 15.38 -4.30
N TYR A 390 0.71 14.32 -4.77
CA TYR A 390 0.58 13.82 -6.13
C TYR A 390 0.74 12.28 -6.21
N ALA A 391 0.32 11.68 -7.32
CA ALA A 391 0.49 10.25 -7.61
C ALA A 391 0.04 9.33 -6.44
N TYR A 392 0.91 8.43 -5.98
CA TYR A 392 0.67 7.46 -4.90
C TYR A 392 0.19 8.10 -3.59
N GLN A 393 0.64 9.32 -3.28
CA GLN A 393 0.28 10.06 -2.07
C GLN A 393 -1.20 10.53 -2.03
N LEU A 394 -1.98 10.28 -3.09
CA LEU A 394 -3.42 10.59 -3.16
C LEU A 394 -4.32 9.37 -2.90
N SER A 395 -3.74 8.24 -2.47
CA SER A 395 -4.45 7.02 -2.06
C SER A 395 -5.30 7.27 -0.81
N TYR A 396 -6.59 6.98 -0.88
CA TYR A 396 -7.51 7.17 0.26
C TYR A 396 -7.29 6.15 1.38
N ASN A 397 -6.96 4.90 1.04
CA ASN A 397 -6.74 3.82 2.00
C ASN A 397 -5.35 3.87 2.66
N SER A 398 -4.38 4.59 2.07
CA SER A 398 -3.06 4.82 2.66
C SER A 398 -3.10 5.78 3.85
N ILE A 399 -2.09 5.67 4.72
CA ILE A 399 -1.79 6.64 5.78
C ILE A 399 -0.68 7.57 5.26
N ILE A 400 -1.06 8.76 4.82
CA ILE A 400 -0.13 9.77 4.30
C ILE A 400 0.45 10.58 5.46
N VAL A 401 1.77 10.53 5.67
CA VAL A 401 2.44 11.13 6.83
C VAL A 401 3.24 12.36 6.43
N GLY A 402 2.82 13.53 6.91
CA GLY A 402 3.59 14.76 6.82
C GLY A 402 4.58 14.93 7.99
N SER A 403 5.45 15.94 7.90
CA SER A 403 6.51 16.16 8.88
C SER A 403 6.22 17.31 9.86
N ASN A 404 6.54 17.10 11.14
CA ASN A 404 6.74 18.16 12.13
C ASN A 404 8.21 18.27 12.59
N THR A 405 8.52 19.40 13.23
CA THR A 405 9.79 19.68 13.91
C THR A 405 9.78 19.17 15.35
N ASN A 406 10.96 19.18 16.00
CA ASN A 406 11.11 18.86 17.43
C ASN A 406 10.30 19.78 18.37
N TYR A 407 9.78 20.91 17.86
CA TYR A 407 8.99 21.89 18.60
C TYR A 407 7.48 21.81 18.27
N GLY A 408 7.04 20.79 17.52
CA GLY A 408 5.63 20.57 17.17
C GLY A 408 5.07 21.48 16.06
N TYR A 409 5.90 22.30 15.41
CA TYR A 409 5.48 23.05 14.22
C TYR A 409 5.52 22.14 12.99
N ARG A 410 4.64 22.37 12.00
CA ARG A 410 4.76 21.73 10.68
C ARG A 410 6.13 22.07 10.07
N SER A 411 6.86 21.08 9.58
CA SER A 411 8.12 21.31 8.87
C SER A 411 7.83 22.02 7.55
N SER A 412 8.55 23.09 7.23
CA SER A 412 8.30 23.91 6.03
C SER A 412 8.35 23.10 4.73
N PHE A 413 9.24 22.09 4.66
CA PHE A 413 9.38 21.18 3.53
C PHE A 413 8.23 20.17 3.37
N THR A 414 7.37 19.90 4.36
CA THR A 414 6.36 18.84 4.17
C THR A 414 5.36 19.24 3.09
N THR A 415 5.18 18.38 2.09
CA THR A 415 4.18 18.55 1.04
C THR A 415 2.78 18.74 1.65
N LEU A 416 2.02 19.67 1.08
CA LEU A 416 0.69 20.12 1.47
C LEU A 416 -0.40 19.28 0.80
N GLY A 417 -1.63 19.32 1.30
CA GLY A 417 -2.77 18.71 0.63
C GLY A 417 -3.04 19.32 -0.75
N SER A 418 -3.50 18.51 -1.69
CA SER A 418 -4.08 18.98 -2.95
C SER A 418 -5.53 19.43 -2.73
N ASP A 419 -6.26 19.75 -3.80
CA ASP A 419 -7.69 20.07 -3.69
C ASP A 419 -8.58 18.82 -3.46
N THR A 420 -8.02 17.61 -3.61
CA THR A 420 -8.75 16.33 -3.50
C THR A 420 -8.29 15.43 -2.35
N HIS A 421 -7.11 15.68 -1.76
CA HIS A 421 -6.56 14.88 -0.66
C HIS A 421 -5.64 15.71 0.25
N SER A 422 -5.30 15.20 1.43
CA SER A 422 -4.45 15.89 2.41
C SER A 422 -3.57 14.90 3.16
N PRO A 423 -2.40 15.31 3.72
CA PRO A 423 -1.67 14.50 4.67
C PRO A 423 -2.63 14.07 5.79
N PHE A 424 -2.61 12.81 6.17
CA PHE A 424 -3.53 12.28 7.18
C PHE A 424 -3.14 12.78 8.58
N ILE A 425 -1.85 12.71 8.91
CA ILE A 425 -1.29 13.09 10.20
C ILE A 425 0.14 13.62 10.03
N LEU A 426 0.60 14.47 10.96
CA LEU A 426 2.00 14.89 11.04
C LEU A 426 2.75 14.08 12.10
N ALA A 427 3.98 13.69 11.80
CA ALA A 427 4.90 13.07 12.74
C ALA A 427 6.32 13.62 12.57
N ASN A 428 7.21 13.46 13.55
CA ASN A 428 8.53 14.08 13.46
C ASN A 428 9.37 13.48 12.34
N GLY A 429 9.78 14.33 11.39
CA GLY A 429 10.67 14.03 10.28
C GLY A 429 11.86 15.00 10.19
N SER A 430 12.25 15.64 11.30
CA SER A 430 13.24 16.73 11.29
C SER A 430 14.32 16.51 12.34
N GLU A 431 15.58 16.79 12.01
CA GLU A 431 16.71 16.74 12.94
C GLU A 431 16.98 15.34 13.56
N TYR A 432 16.82 14.25 12.79
CA TYR A 432 17.22 12.91 13.27
C TYR A 432 18.75 12.80 13.35
N PRO A 433 19.37 12.54 14.51
CA PRO A 433 20.82 12.38 14.62
C PRO A 433 21.29 11.04 14.05
N PHE A 434 21.49 11.00 12.74
CA PHE A 434 22.06 9.88 11.99
C PHE A 434 23.60 9.95 11.95
N TYR A 435 24.23 8.89 11.43
CA TYR A 435 25.70 8.78 11.45
C TYR A 435 26.38 9.93 10.70
N LYS A 436 25.92 10.21 9.48
CA LYS A 436 26.48 11.27 8.61
C LYS A 436 25.93 12.68 8.90
N GLY A 437 24.88 12.82 9.71
CA GLY A 437 24.36 14.13 10.08
C GLY A 437 22.91 14.14 10.56
N ALA A 438 22.30 15.33 10.51
CA ALA A 438 20.89 15.52 10.83
C ALA A 438 20.02 15.15 9.63
N GLY A 439 19.21 14.10 9.76
CA GLY A 439 18.23 13.70 8.76
C GLY A 439 16.98 14.58 8.79
N TYR A 440 16.50 14.97 7.60
CA TYR A 440 15.26 15.73 7.40
C TYR A 440 14.46 15.14 6.23
N GLY A 441 13.16 14.98 6.42
CA GLY A 441 12.24 14.51 5.39
C GLY A 441 11.01 13.82 5.98
N THR A 442 9.91 13.86 5.23
CA THR A 442 8.73 13.02 5.49
C THR A 442 9.06 11.53 5.43
N SER A 443 10.13 11.17 4.71
CA SER A 443 10.82 9.88 4.73
C SER A 443 11.31 9.44 6.12
N PHE A 444 11.41 10.32 7.12
CA PHE A 444 11.70 9.95 8.51
C PHE A 444 10.48 10.08 9.45
N ALA A 445 9.46 10.84 9.04
CA ALA A 445 8.16 10.87 9.73
C ALA A 445 7.34 9.59 9.48
N SER A 446 7.31 9.10 8.23
CA SER A 446 6.57 7.90 7.85
C SER A 446 7.06 6.59 8.51
N PRO A 447 8.39 6.31 8.65
CA PRO A 447 8.86 5.13 9.37
C PRO A 447 8.58 5.20 10.88
N PHE A 448 8.60 6.40 11.48
CA PHE A 448 8.21 6.56 12.88
C PHE A 448 6.75 6.15 13.10
N VAL A 449 5.82 6.61 12.25
CA VAL A 449 4.40 6.13 12.28
C VAL A 449 4.31 4.62 11.98
N SER A 450 5.13 4.10 11.08
CA SER A 450 5.13 2.67 10.73
C SER A 450 5.56 1.77 11.89
N GLY A 451 6.59 2.18 12.65
CA GLY A 451 6.99 1.51 13.89
C GLY A 451 5.93 1.63 14.99
N VAL A 452 5.28 2.79 15.13
CA VAL A 452 4.18 2.96 16.09
C VAL A 452 3.02 2.02 15.76
N LEU A 453 2.69 1.82 14.48
CA LEU A 453 1.68 0.86 14.04
C LEU A 453 2.08 -0.60 14.28
N ALA A 454 3.36 -0.94 14.09
CA ALA A 454 3.88 -2.27 14.41
C ALA A 454 3.82 -2.57 15.93
N ASN A 455 4.03 -1.55 16.77
CA ASN A 455 3.78 -1.61 18.21
C ASN A 455 2.30 -1.86 18.53
N THR A 456 1.38 -1.13 17.90
CA THR A 456 -0.06 -1.26 18.20
C THR A 456 -0.64 -2.59 17.77
N LEU A 457 -0.14 -3.18 16.68
CA LEU A 457 -0.54 -4.51 16.20
C LEU A 457 -0.23 -5.63 17.20
N HIS A 458 0.83 -5.50 18.02
CA HIS A 458 1.06 -6.35 19.20
C HIS A 458 0.17 -5.92 20.38
N GLN A 459 0.28 -4.66 20.82
CA GLN A 459 -0.35 -4.18 22.07
C GLN A 459 -1.87 -4.31 22.09
N TYR A 460 -2.52 -4.12 20.94
CA TYR A 460 -3.98 -4.10 20.78
C TYR A 460 -4.46 -5.15 19.78
N ARG A 461 -3.74 -6.30 19.69
CA ARG A 461 -4.03 -7.42 18.78
C ARG A 461 -5.51 -7.81 18.73
N GLU A 462 -6.17 -7.89 19.88
CA GLU A 462 -7.61 -8.24 19.98
C GLU A 462 -8.56 -7.17 19.42
N LYS A 463 -8.13 -5.90 19.38
CA LYS A 463 -8.88 -4.80 18.74
C LYS A 463 -8.77 -4.87 17.21
N TYR A 464 -7.59 -5.24 16.69
CA TYR A 464 -7.39 -5.46 15.26
C TYR A 464 -8.21 -6.66 14.74
N LYS A 465 -8.34 -7.75 15.51
CA LYS A 465 -9.21 -8.90 15.17
C LYS A 465 -10.69 -8.58 14.92
N LEU A 466 -11.16 -7.36 15.19
CA LEU A 466 -12.52 -6.94 14.86
C LEU A 466 -12.76 -6.85 13.34
N GLY A 467 -11.71 -6.60 12.55
CA GLY A 467 -11.76 -6.63 11.08
C GLY A 467 -10.53 -5.99 10.42
N ILE A 468 -10.77 -5.02 9.53
CA ILE A 468 -9.75 -4.46 8.63
C ILE A 468 -8.73 -3.57 9.37
N ASN A 469 -7.44 -3.89 9.25
CA ASN A 469 -6.34 -3.23 9.95
C ASN A 469 -6.15 -1.76 9.55
N SER A 470 -6.24 -1.44 8.25
CA SER A 470 -6.01 -0.08 7.73
C SER A 470 -7.03 0.94 8.27
N ILE A 471 -8.32 0.61 8.28
CA ILE A 471 -9.37 1.51 8.77
C ILE A 471 -9.34 1.64 10.30
N ILE A 472 -8.99 0.57 11.02
CA ILE A 472 -8.76 0.62 12.48
C ILE A 472 -7.58 1.54 12.80
N ALA A 473 -6.48 1.41 12.06
CA ALA A 473 -5.30 2.27 12.19
C ALA A 473 -5.61 3.74 11.91
N LYS A 474 -6.32 4.07 10.81
CA LYS A 474 -6.78 5.44 10.52
C LYS A 474 -7.69 5.97 11.62
N ALA A 475 -8.72 5.22 12.05
CA ALA A 475 -9.63 5.65 13.11
C ALA A 475 -8.90 5.97 14.43
N VAL A 476 -7.96 5.12 14.84
CA VAL A 476 -7.18 5.30 16.08
C VAL A 476 -6.15 6.44 15.98
N LEU A 477 -5.31 6.46 14.94
CA LEU A 477 -4.30 7.51 14.77
C LEU A 477 -4.96 8.88 14.61
N GLY A 478 -6.11 8.93 13.91
CA GLY A 478 -6.87 10.15 13.67
C GLY A 478 -7.27 10.89 14.94
N VAL A 479 -7.73 10.17 15.97
CA VAL A 479 -8.08 10.75 17.28
C VAL A 479 -6.92 10.76 18.28
N SER A 480 -5.83 10.07 17.97
CA SER A 480 -4.58 10.14 18.73
C SER A 480 -3.74 11.36 18.33
N SER A 481 -4.39 12.46 17.94
CA SER A 481 -3.72 13.67 17.47
C SER A 481 -3.66 14.78 18.53
N SER A 482 -2.67 15.67 18.43
CA SER A 482 -2.59 16.92 19.18
C SER A 482 -2.54 18.13 18.24
N ASP A 483 -2.81 19.31 18.80
CA ASP A 483 -2.86 20.55 18.03
C ASP A 483 -1.43 20.98 17.61
N VAL A 484 -1.28 21.45 16.36
CA VAL A 484 0.03 21.83 15.80
C VAL A 484 0.51 23.15 16.44
N SER A 485 1.79 23.23 16.83
CA SER A 485 2.39 24.47 17.33
C SER A 485 2.25 25.59 16.30
N GLY A 486 1.78 26.77 16.73
CA GLY A 486 1.48 27.90 15.85
C GLY A 486 0.14 27.79 15.09
N TYR A 487 -0.58 26.67 15.16
CA TYR A 487 -1.95 26.52 14.62
C TYR A 487 -2.92 25.89 15.65
N PRO A 488 -3.16 26.55 16.81
CA PRO A 488 -4.13 26.09 17.80
C PRO A 488 -5.56 26.40 17.36
N ASN A 489 -6.20 25.49 16.62
CA ASN A 489 -7.63 25.55 16.32
C ASN A 489 -8.44 24.74 17.35
N THR A 490 -9.53 25.31 17.88
CA THR A 490 -10.44 24.64 18.82
C THR A 490 -11.35 23.61 18.15
N ASN A 491 -11.89 23.91 16.96
CA ASN A 491 -12.92 23.12 16.29
C ASN A 491 -12.51 22.80 14.84
N GLN A 492 -12.57 21.52 14.46
CA GLN A 492 -12.21 21.06 13.11
C GLN A 492 -13.17 19.99 12.63
N ALA A 493 -13.66 20.16 11.40
CA ALA A 493 -14.36 19.14 10.63
C ALA A 493 -13.42 18.67 9.49
N GLY A 494 -13.32 17.36 9.28
CA GLY A 494 -12.47 16.75 8.26
C GLY A 494 -10.97 16.90 8.48
N LEU A 495 -10.18 16.54 7.47
CA LEU A 495 -8.74 16.77 7.44
C LEU A 495 -8.44 18.23 7.05
N HIS A 496 -7.52 18.89 7.76
CA HIS A 496 -7.00 20.19 7.33
C HIS A 496 -5.96 20.00 6.22
N ARG A 497 -6.07 20.78 5.12
CA ARG A 497 -5.21 20.69 3.93
C ARG A 497 -3.72 20.47 4.24
N ASP A 498 -3.16 21.26 5.15
CA ASP A 498 -1.72 21.25 5.44
C ASP A 498 -1.32 20.47 6.70
N TYR A 499 -2.28 20.03 7.53
CA TYR A 499 -2.03 19.52 8.88
C TYR A 499 -2.72 18.18 9.19
N GLY A 500 -3.61 17.70 8.32
CA GLY A 500 -4.39 16.48 8.57
C GLY A 500 -5.28 16.59 9.80
N VAL A 501 -5.21 15.59 10.68
CA VAL A 501 -5.81 15.62 12.03
C VAL A 501 -4.97 16.40 13.06
N GLY A 502 -3.75 16.82 12.73
CA GLY A 502 -2.77 17.41 13.63
C GLY A 502 -1.48 16.58 13.75
N LEU A 503 -0.73 16.79 14.84
CA LEU A 503 0.45 15.99 15.18
C LEU A 503 0.02 14.64 15.77
N LEU A 504 0.80 13.57 15.59
CA LEU A 504 0.66 12.36 16.41
C LEU A 504 0.97 12.67 17.88
N ASP A 505 0.15 12.15 18.80
CA ASP A 505 0.44 12.05 20.24
C ASP A 505 0.20 10.60 20.71
N TYR A 506 1.30 9.86 20.86
CA TYR A 506 1.28 8.44 21.23
C TYR A 506 0.50 8.16 22.53
N LYS A 507 0.47 9.09 23.49
CA LYS A 507 -0.18 8.90 24.80
C LYS A 507 -1.68 8.66 24.68
N LYS A 508 -2.29 9.13 23.59
CA LYS A 508 -3.73 9.03 23.31
C LYS A 508 -4.13 7.68 22.70
N ILE A 509 -3.18 6.93 22.14
CA ILE A 509 -3.42 5.66 21.43
C ILE A 509 -4.15 4.64 22.31
N ASN A 510 -3.79 4.51 23.59
CA ASN A 510 -4.48 3.60 24.52
C ASN A 510 -5.95 4.01 24.70
N SER A 511 -6.23 5.30 24.92
CA SER A 511 -7.60 5.82 25.04
C SER A 511 -8.41 5.57 23.76
N ALA A 512 -7.82 5.85 22.60
CA ALA A 512 -8.40 5.62 21.29
C ALA A 512 -8.70 4.12 21.01
N PHE A 513 -7.81 3.19 21.38
CA PHE A 513 -8.10 1.76 21.27
C PHE A 513 -9.18 1.30 22.24
N ASN A 514 -9.20 1.80 23.48
CA ASN A 514 -10.25 1.46 24.44
C ASN A 514 -11.63 1.90 23.93
N ASN A 515 -11.71 3.10 23.34
CA ASN A 515 -12.92 3.68 22.74
C ASN A 515 -13.24 3.15 21.32
N LEU A 516 -12.39 2.31 20.72
CA LEU A 516 -12.62 1.77 19.36
C LEU A 516 -13.93 0.97 19.26
N ASN A 517 -14.73 1.33 18.25
CA ASN A 517 -15.98 0.70 17.87
C ASN A 517 -15.94 0.32 16.39
N TYR A 518 -15.98 -0.98 16.11
CA TYR A 518 -16.03 -1.53 14.76
C TYR A 518 -17.48 -1.77 14.33
N ILE A 519 -17.85 -1.32 13.13
CA ILE A 519 -19.22 -1.30 12.64
C ILE A 519 -19.27 -2.03 11.30
N ARG A 520 -20.08 -3.09 11.19
CA ARG A 520 -20.50 -3.64 9.89
C ARG A 520 -21.87 -3.05 9.55
N TRP A 521 -21.86 -2.15 8.57
CA TRP A 521 -23.02 -1.42 8.11
C TRP A 521 -23.66 -2.14 6.93
N ASN A 522 -24.75 -2.86 7.19
CA ASN A 522 -25.59 -3.47 6.17
C ASN A 522 -26.73 -2.51 5.76
N HIS A 523 -27.57 -2.91 4.81
CA HIS A 523 -28.69 -2.09 4.32
C HIS A 523 -30.01 -2.20 5.15
N SER A 524 -30.08 -3.03 6.21
CA SER A 524 -31.29 -3.20 7.03
C SER A 524 -31.43 -2.11 8.11
N SER A 525 -32.46 -2.22 8.96
CA SER A 525 -32.64 -1.37 10.16
C SER A 525 -31.67 -1.70 11.31
N GLN A 526 -30.72 -2.61 11.10
CA GLN A 526 -29.71 -3.04 12.06
C GLN A 526 -28.28 -2.80 11.54
N VAL A 527 -27.31 -2.92 12.44
CA VAL A 527 -25.87 -2.99 12.17
C VAL A 527 -25.23 -3.99 13.13
N ILE A 528 -24.00 -4.44 12.84
CA ILE A 528 -23.18 -5.18 13.80
C ILE A 528 -22.13 -4.21 14.38
N LEU A 529 -22.29 -3.84 15.66
CA LEU A 529 -21.38 -2.99 16.42
C LEU A 529 -20.56 -3.87 17.37
N ASN A 530 -19.24 -3.93 17.23
CA ASN A 530 -18.34 -4.76 18.04
C ASN A 530 -18.84 -6.22 18.21
N ASN A 531 -19.23 -6.85 17.09
CA ASN A 531 -19.83 -8.19 17.02
C ASN A 531 -21.18 -8.36 17.77
N ARG A 532 -21.92 -7.28 18.00
CA ARG A 532 -23.29 -7.29 18.59
C ARG A 532 -24.28 -6.59 17.67
N TRP A 533 -25.49 -7.13 17.54
CA TRP A 533 -26.57 -6.47 16.81
C TRP A 533 -27.03 -5.19 17.52
N THR A 534 -27.14 -4.10 16.77
CA THR A 534 -27.62 -2.79 17.23
C THR A 534 -28.58 -2.22 16.18
N HIS A 535 -29.59 -1.46 16.60
CA HIS A 535 -30.56 -0.86 15.68
C HIS A 535 -30.15 0.55 15.23
N LYS A 536 -30.51 0.90 14.00
CA LYS A 536 -30.48 2.27 13.48
C LYS A 536 -31.75 3.00 13.92
N ASN A 537 -31.68 4.33 13.98
CA ASN A 537 -32.83 5.21 14.15
C ASN A 537 -33.77 5.08 12.96
N GLY A 538 -35.02 4.64 13.20
CA GLY A 538 -35.97 4.31 12.14
C GLY A 538 -36.46 5.48 11.28
N GLY A 539 -36.16 6.73 11.65
CA GLY A 539 -36.56 7.92 10.90
C GLY A 539 -35.50 8.47 9.93
N ASP A 540 -34.21 8.44 10.29
CA ASP A 540 -33.11 9.01 9.49
C ASP A 540 -32.04 7.97 9.08
N GLY A 541 -32.20 6.71 9.48
CA GLY A 541 -31.23 5.63 9.21
C GLY A 541 -29.89 5.80 9.93
N SER A 542 -29.76 6.76 10.85
CA SER A 542 -28.51 7.01 11.59
C SER A 542 -28.29 6.00 12.71
N LEU A 543 -27.04 5.88 13.16
CA LEU A 543 -26.59 5.04 14.26
C LEU A 543 -26.00 5.93 15.35
N ILE A 544 -26.62 5.95 16.54
CA ILE A 544 -25.98 6.49 17.74
C ILE A 544 -24.97 5.42 18.20
N VAL A 545 -23.67 5.69 18.04
CA VAL A 545 -22.60 4.75 18.40
C VAL A 545 -22.29 4.81 19.89
N LYS A 546 -22.30 6.02 20.46
CA LYS A 546 -22.04 6.25 21.89
C LYS A 546 -22.61 7.58 22.37
N SER A 547 -23.19 7.60 23.58
CA SER A 547 -23.31 8.82 24.39
C SER A 547 -22.11 8.93 25.32
N VAL A 548 -21.45 10.09 25.32
CA VAL A 548 -20.23 10.40 26.09
C VAL A 548 -20.54 11.58 27.04
N PRO A 549 -20.34 11.43 28.36
CA PRO A 549 -20.43 12.55 29.29
C PRO A 549 -19.16 13.42 29.16
N LEU A 550 -19.34 14.73 28.98
CA LEU A 550 -18.27 15.71 28.81
C LEU A 550 -18.53 16.94 29.69
N LYS A 551 -17.46 17.67 29.98
CA LYS A 551 -17.48 18.93 30.74
C LYS A 551 -17.02 20.10 29.88
N LYS A 552 -17.47 21.30 30.24
CA LYS A 552 -16.99 22.55 29.67
C LYS A 552 -15.46 22.67 29.81
N GLY A 553 -14.78 22.79 28.68
CA GLY A 553 -13.32 22.86 28.58
C GLY A 553 -12.68 21.62 27.97
N ASP A 554 -13.34 20.45 28.02
CA ASP A 554 -12.85 19.21 27.43
C ASP A 554 -12.62 19.39 25.90
N LYS A 555 -11.59 18.75 25.36
CA LYS A 555 -11.40 18.61 23.90
C LYS A 555 -11.78 17.20 23.45
N LEU A 556 -12.93 17.08 22.79
CA LEU A 556 -13.36 15.85 22.14
C LEU A 556 -12.72 15.74 20.75
N ARG A 557 -12.11 14.59 20.43
CA ARG A 557 -11.72 14.21 19.07
C ARG A 557 -12.43 12.91 18.69
N ILE A 558 -13.03 12.85 17.51
CA ILE A 558 -13.75 11.68 16.97
C ILE A 558 -13.25 11.43 15.55
N GLY A 559 -12.99 10.17 15.21
CA GLY A 559 -12.53 9.76 13.89
C GLY A 559 -13.31 8.53 13.43
N LEU A 560 -13.87 8.61 12.22
CA LEU A 560 -14.60 7.53 11.56
C LEU A 560 -13.87 7.21 10.25
N SER A 561 -13.36 6.00 10.09
CA SER A 561 -12.72 5.55 8.84
C SER A 561 -13.45 4.35 8.25
N TRP A 562 -13.49 4.26 6.93
CA TRP A 562 -14.00 3.11 6.20
C TRP A 562 -13.11 2.79 5.01
N LEU A 563 -13.29 1.60 4.44
CA LEU A 563 -12.49 1.16 3.31
C LEU A 563 -13.04 1.79 2.03
N PHE A 564 -12.19 2.53 1.32
CA PHE A 564 -12.51 3.05 0.00
C PHE A 564 -12.37 1.95 -1.05
N LYS A 565 -13.37 1.81 -1.92
CA LYS A 565 -13.37 0.87 -3.04
C LYS A 565 -13.56 1.68 -4.33
N PRO A 566 -12.48 2.06 -5.03
CA PRO A 566 -12.60 2.88 -6.22
C PRO A 566 -13.39 2.12 -7.30
N SER A 567 -14.20 2.86 -8.07
CA SER A 567 -15.20 2.28 -8.97
C SER A 567 -14.60 1.32 -10.01
N ASN A 568 -15.38 0.31 -10.40
CA ASN A 568 -14.85 -0.86 -11.09
C ASN A 568 -14.35 -0.59 -12.53
N SER A 569 -14.83 0.46 -13.19
CA SER A 569 -14.52 0.77 -14.60
C SER A 569 -14.15 2.24 -14.84
N ILE A 570 -13.13 2.48 -15.65
CA ILE A 570 -12.84 3.77 -16.30
C ILE A 570 -12.88 3.52 -17.81
N SER A 571 -13.70 4.29 -18.53
CA SER A 571 -13.83 4.11 -19.98
C SER A 571 -12.58 4.57 -20.71
N TYR A 572 -12.26 3.90 -21.83
CA TYR A 572 -11.04 4.02 -22.67
C TYR A 572 -10.62 5.42 -23.14
N ASN A 573 -11.35 6.48 -22.80
CA ASN A 573 -10.99 7.85 -23.10
C ASN A 573 -10.42 8.54 -21.85
N ASN A 574 -9.16 8.25 -21.55
CA ASN A 574 -8.24 9.27 -21.06
C ASN A 574 -6.81 8.96 -21.50
N ASN A 575 -6.01 10.02 -21.61
CA ASN A 575 -4.61 9.96 -22.04
C ASN A 575 -3.78 9.10 -21.07
N ASN A 576 -2.57 8.69 -21.51
CA ASN A 576 -1.45 8.12 -20.75
C ASN A 576 -1.57 8.20 -19.21
N LYS A 577 -1.29 7.08 -18.52
CA LYS A 577 -1.40 6.83 -17.07
C LYS A 577 -1.17 8.03 -16.14
N GLU A 578 -0.20 8.90 -16.44
CA GLU A 578 0.06 10.11 -15.65
C GLU A 578 -1.02 11.19 -15.81
N ASN A 579 -1.55 11.37 -17.01
CA ASN A 579 -2.53 12.40 -17.40
C ASN A 579 -3.98 12.06 -17.01
N ALA A 580 -4.24 10.88 -16.45
CA ALA A 580 -5.58 10.44 -16.09
C ALA A 580 -6.10 11.12 -14.80
N ASP A 581 -7.13 11.97 -14.93
CA ASP A 581 -7.94 12.45 -13.79
C ASP A 581 -9.09 11.47 -13.55
N LEU A 582 -9.00 10.74 -12.45
CA LEU A 582 -9.96 9.73 -12.02
C LEU A 582 -10.85 10.25 -10.88
N THR A 583 -10.72 11.52 -10.48
CA THR A 583 -11.51 12.13 -9.39
C THR A 583 -13.00 12.11 -9.68
N THR A 584 -13.36 12.28 -10.96
CA THR A 584 -14.75 12.25 -11.45
C THR A 584 -15.36 10.86 -11.51
N THR A 585 -14.55 9.79 -11.44
CA THR A 585 -15.05 8.40 -11.44
C THR A 585 -15.31 7.86 -10.04
N ILE A 586 -15.01 8.64 -8.98
CA ILE A 586 -15.25 8.25 -7.60
C ILE A 586 -16.75 8.32 -7.27
N ASP A 587 -17.36 7.16 -7.04
CA ASP A 587 -18.71 7.09 -6.50
C ASP A 587 -18.71 7.26 -4.98
N PHE A 588 -18.90 8.50 -4.56
CA PHE A 588 -19.17 8.86 -3.16
C PHE A 588 -20.60 8.52 -2.73
N THR A 589 -21.56 8.39 -3.65
CA THR A 589 -22.97 8.21 -3.28
C THR A 589 -23.23 6.86 -2.61
N ASP A 590 -22.51 5.83 -3.07
CA ASP A 590 -22.62 4.48 -2.53
C ASP A 590 -21.69 4.19 -1.33
N GLN A 591 -20.74 5.09 -1.05
CA GLN A 591 -19.64 4.85 -0.10
C GLN A 591 -19.47 5.91 1.00
N ASP A 592 -20.09 7.09 0.92
CA ASP A 592 -19.88 8.18 1.88
C ASP A 592 -20.64 7.98 3.22
N PHE A 593 -19.96 8.28 4.33
CA PHE A 593 -20.48 8.24 5.70
C PHE A 593 -20.23 9.57 6.41
N ASN A 594 -21.31 10.16 6.91
CA ASN A 594 -21.32 11.44 7.60
C ASN A 594 -21.20 11.22 9.11
N LEU A 595 -20.40 12.04 9.79
CA LEU A 595 -20.17 12.00 11.24
C LEU A 595 -20.81 13.22 11.91
N TYR A 596 -21.54 13.01 13.00
CA TYR A 596 -22.22 14.07 13.73
C TYR A 596 -21.94 13.97 15.23
N LEU A 597 -21.88 15.12 15.86
CA LEU A 597 -21.98 15.30 17.30
C LEU A 597 -23.35 15.92 17.60
N LYS A 598 -24.19 15.22 18.36
CA LYS A 598 -25.47 15.75 18.87
C LYS A 598 -25.38 16.03 20.37
N LYS A 599 -26.18 16.97 20.86
CA LYS A 599 -26.50 17.18 22.27
C LYS A 599 -28.00 17.48 22.37
N ASP A 600 -28.66 16.86 23.33
CA ASP A 600 -30.11 17.03 23.58
C ASP A 600 -30.95 16.85 22.29
N GLY A 601 -30.60 15.84 21.49
CA GLY A 601 -31.19 15.48 20.19
C GLY A 601 -30.78 16.36 18.99
N LYS A 602 -30.16 17.53 19.22
CA LYS A 602 -29.78 18.50 18.18
C LYS A 602 -28.35 18.26 17.70
N VAL A 603 -28.12 18.33 16.38
CA VAL A 603 -26.77 18.39 15.82
C VAL A 603 -26.13 19.72 16.21
N ILE A 604 -24.96 19.67 16.84
CA ILE A 604 -24.18 20.85 17.26
C ILE A 604 -22.85 20.99 16.50
N TYR A 605 -22.34 19.88 15.96
CA TYR A 605 -21.17 19.86 15.09
C TYR A 605 -21.22 18.64 14.18
N PHE A 606 -20.60 18.70 13.01
CA PHE A 606 -20.60 17.60 12.05
C PHE A 606 -19.37 17.65 11.14
N SER A 607 -19.09 16.51 10.50
CA SER A 607 -18.13 16.38 9.42
C SER A 607 -18.77 15.58 8.28
N LYS A 608 -18.59 16.08 7.05
CA LYS A 608 -19.21 15.60 5.81
C LYS A 608 -18.27 15.85 4.63
N THR A 609 -17.22 15.04 4.49
CA THR A 609 -16.19 15.23 3.47
C THR A 609 -16.25 14.18 2.38
N LYS A 610 -15.82 14.53 1.17
CA LYS A 610 -15.67 13.58 0.06
C LYS A 610 -14.36 12.79 0.23
N ASN A 611 -14.33 11.90 1.21
CA ASN A 611 -13.16 11.15 1.65
C ASN A 611 -13.58 9.72 2.09
N ASN A 612 -12.66 8.94 2.70
CA ASN A 612 -12.96 7.69 3.41
C ASN A 612 -12.74 7.81 4.93
N PHE A 613 -12.71 9.06 5.41
CA PHE A 613 -12.40 9.40 6.78
C PHE A 613 -13.05 10.73 7.19
N GLU A 614 -13.94 10.67 8.18
CA GLU A 614 -14.48 11.85 8.85
C GLU A 614 -13.77 12.11 10.18
N PHE A 615 -13.59 13.39 10.50
CA PHE A 615 -12.96 13.85 11.72
C PHE A 615 -13.77 14.98 12.35
N ILE A 616 -14.00 14.89 13.66
CA ILE A 616 -14.49 16.00 14.46
C ILE A 616 -13.48 16.25 15.57
N LYS A 617 -12.96 17.47 15.66
CA LYS A 617 -12.42 18.04 16.89
C LYS A 617 -13.38 19.10 17.39
N TYR A 618 -13.74 19.05 18.66
CA TYR A 618 -14.71 19.95 19.27
C TYR A 618 -14.29 20.34 20.69
N GLY A 619 -14.12 21.64 20.93
CA GLY A 619 -13.96 22.19 22.28
C GLY A 619 -15.32 22.33 22.96
N VAL A 620 -15.51 21.61 24.07
CA VAL A 620 -16.80 21.49 24.75
C VAL A 620 -17.15 22.79 25.49
N VAL A 621 -18.30 23.39 25.15
CA VAL A 621 -18.71 24.72 25.63
C VAL A 621 -19.59 24.70 26.88
N GLU A 622 -20.17 23.54 27.20
CA GLU A 622 -21.15 23.32 28.27
C GLU A 622 -21.11 21.85 28.74
N ASP A 623 -21.57 21.57 29.96
CA ASP A 623 -21.57 20.21 30.50
C ASP A 623 -22.72 19.37 29.92
N GLY A 624 -22.52 18.05 29.86
CA GLY A 624 -23.61 17.09 29.66
C GLY A 624 -23.24 15.87 28.82
N ASN A 625 -24.27 15.22 28.27
CA ASN A 625 -24.13 14.05 27.42
C ASN A 625 -24.12 14.45 25.94
N TYR A 626 -23.11 13.97 25.22
CA TYR A 626 -22.87 14.22 23.81
C TYR A 626 -22.94 12.91 23.03
N GLU A 627 -23.78 12.87 21.99
CA GLU A 627 -24.01 11.67 21.18
C GLU A 627 -23.13 11.69 19.93
N ILE A 628 -22.33 10.63 19.77
CA ILE A 628 -21.57 10.36 18.55
C ILE A 628 -22.46 9.56 17.59
N VAL A 629 -22.77 10.15 16.44
CA VAL A 629 -23.75 9.62 15.48
C VAL A 629 -23.17 9.48 14.08
N VAL A 630 -23.43 8.36 13.42
CA VAL A 630 -22.99 8.04 12.05
C VAL A 630 -24.20 7.87 11.13
N SER A 631 -24.17 8.39 9.90
CA SER A 631 -25.16 8.05 8.86
C SER A 631 -24.49 7.83 7.50
N LYS A 632 -25.00 6.92 6.67
CA LYS A 632 -24.64 6.89 5.24
C LYS A 632 -25.16 8.17 4.56
N TYR A 633 -24.48 8.68 3.54
CA TYR A 633 -24.90 9.88 2.81
C TYR A 633 -26.19 9.66 1.99
N THR A 634 -26.32 8.50 1.35
CA THR A 634 -27.53 8.07 0.66
C THR A 634 -28.15 6.83 1.33
N GLN A 635 -29.43 6.58 1.06
CA GLN A 635 -30.16 5.38 1.51
C GLN A 635 -30.67 4.53 0.33
N ILE A 636 -30.28 4.83 -0.90
CA ILE A 636 -30.98 4.41 -2.11
C ILE A 636 -30.22 3.30 -2.86
N LEU A 637 -30.95 2.26 -3.25
CA LEU A 637 -30.56 1.14 -4.12
C LEU A 637 -29.54 0.12 -3.55
N PRO A 638 -29.46 -1.11 -4.13
CA PRO A 638 -29.17 -2.30 -3.32
C PRO A 638 -28.06 -3.18 -3.89
N ASN A 639 -26.86 -3.05 -3.35
CA ASN A 639 -25.89 -4.15 -3.36
C ASN A 639 -25.71 -4.67 -1.92
N TYR A 640 -25.76 -6.00 -1.76
CA TYR A 640 -25.74 -6.68 -0.45
C TYR A 640 -24.33 -6.72 0.20
N SER A 641 -23.48 -5.74 -0.09
CA SER A 641 -22.13 -5.63 0.46
C SER A 641 -22.12 -4.85 1.77
N ASP A 642 -21.90 -5.54 2.89
CA ASP A 642 -21.64 -4.91 4.18
C ASP A 642 -20.43 -3.97 4.08
N THR A 643 -20.64 -2.67 4.35
CA THR A 643 -19.54 -1.71 4.46
C THR A 643 -18.97 -1.75 5.87
N GLN A 644 -17.66 -1.92 6.00
CA GLN A 644 -17.01 -1.98 7.31
C GLN A 644 -16.38 -0.64 7.67
N LEU A 645 -16.71 -0.14 8.87
CA LEU A 645 -16.27 1.13 9.42
C LEU A 645 -15.54 0.89 10.75
N ALA A 646 -14.59 1.74 11.09
CA ALA A 646 -14.02 1.85 12.43
C ALA A 646 -14.22 3.28 12.94
N LEU A 647 -14.81 3.42 14.13
CA LEU A 647 -14.96 4.70 14.83
C LEU A 647 -14.17 4.67 16.14
N SER A 648 -13.49 5.76 16.45
CA SER A 648 -12.81 5.98 17.73
C SER A 648 -13.02 7.41 18.23
N TRP A 649 -12.79 7.66 19.52
CA TRP A 649 -12.73 9.00 20.09
C TRP A 649 -11.73 9.10 21.25
N THR A 650 -11.30 10.31 21.54
CA THR A 650 -10.48 10.69 22.70
C THR A 650 -11.04 11.96 23.34
N VAL A 651 -10.74 12.16 24.62
CA VAL A 651 -11.11 13.33 25.42
C VAL A 651 -9.88 13.77 26.20
N GLU A 652 -9.64 15.08 26.27
CA GLU A 652 -8.53 15.76 26.97
C GLU A 652 -9.04 16.92 27.83
#